data_AF-A0A654INQ6-F1
#
_entry.id   AF-A0A654INQ6-F1
#
_cell.length_a   1.000
_cell.length_b   1.000
_cell.length_c   1.000
_cell.angle_alpha   90.00
_cell.angle_beta   90.00
_cell.angle_gamma   90.00
#
_symmetry.space_group_name_H-M   'P 1'
#
loop_
_entity.id
_entity.type
_entity.pdbx_description
1 polymer ?
#
loop_
_entity_poly.entity_id
_entity_poly.type
_entity_poly.pdbx_seq_one_letter_code
_entity_poly.pdbx_strand_id
1 'polypeptide(L)'
;MKKLLTWLSAITLVASSSVLAISCKTEQVKNENSLFLTNFGDIQIDSKSLLEWNQKWNGISSNNQELINKTNNLLAAGILLAIRDKKLQLPTKNENGWDSSVNKQIEGLLGDKNSTDTATLYGLANKSLNDLKDNKYKNDAKGWLKHLEETFPGVKKNLADLENAYKSNFILNDSSNSAFIKLKNLLMFNSTVADSMWQKGIQTTNLDWKTLTSNFANAYPNMNSLDALTKAIKEAFTNANKNWNDAKIVTFTNMVNGLGGINNQTTSNGGGSGTNNLTITYSSPKQVKEKIISSNSGFGNGENWIKEILNKVSNDARSGSIAFSEWNKPLNYSKDGPKDFINYNNQTPQSWTEIVTQIPTLENGELKTDPIKGEYGAISNSQKYAINNYFNYEKPVIFSDLIFKFANNKTSTDIEKNLSLKALIPTDSSGQDLTSKLIERFQGIQAVLQTYVGNDGKDKETKNYTAGLSRFDTIFRGEESKIKANTTTSKSTDYKNWTQWDTNNDHHKINANGKLLTLSDTTYSDTVKFSIYDFLTSNKNNNDWTWKDEMSVNGKLSSDEFKKVLTAGGLSSDEATKVDGAISESSGENESRDAARLTIYNLAELFKKINQKNSNSSGNSGGSSSSGTSGTNTNGVNNSSNIYTVLNKEEGIIAFIDGDGLHITKIDGYKLINNKENNTSVTSTQEQQNVNSIKQTAVLKQIRSLYSSSNSNVLIPYLINSTLENNKNVSTTSTTSVGTGAASTNDKWDWTKKDLSYASSIKNLGIDINSLNSNIRNDYERFLVNISLIDNSKTKPFYNIDILSEVSKSIQSGNDSSLQANWLYELFTKILKNGNQQNIDLLNAIIATDNSRDNEQIQKIFSYQAKNLKVSGIRKLQQANQKWVSKVKENYKKYSKDASLDKNFIPDQSIDLNSTTSDRKKRYDNLLQSGIFNPDLKVQSNNSSSGSTSGSSGDSETMRGDV
;
A
#
# COMPACT_ATOMS: atom_id res chain seq x y z
N MET A 1 8.51 36.34 24.66
CA MET A 1 8.95 35.39 25.72
C MET A 1 8.73 35.93 27.14
N LYS A 2 9.46 36.93 27.65
CA LYS A 2 9.23 37.42 29.05
C LYS A 2 7.79 37.93 29.32
N LYS A 3 7.16 38.66 28.38
CA LYS A 3 5.75 39.10 28.48
C LYS A 3 4.72 37.96 28.30
N LEU A 4 5.10 36.85 27.68
CA LEU A 4 4.29 35.63 27.56
C LEU A 4 4.37 34.79 28.85
N LEU A 5 5.57 34.75 29.47
CA LEU A 5 5.84 34.10 30.75
C LEU A 5 5.11 34.75 31.95
N THR A 6 4.92 36.07 31.95
CA THR A 6 4.19 36.79 33.03
C THR A 6 2.68 36.68 32.89
N TRP A 7 2.16 36.32 31.70
CA TRP A 7 0.73 36.15 31.46
C TRP A 7 0.24 34.72 31.78
N LEU A 8 1.09 33.72 31.60
CA LEU A 8 0.80 32.30 31.84
C LEU A 8 0.76 31.90 33.33
N SER A 9 0.95 32.84 34.27
CA SER A 9 0.94 32.58 35.72
C SER A 9 -0.43 32.72 36.39
N ALA A 10 -1.50 32.94 35.62
CA ALA A 10 -2.84 33.26 36.13
C ALA A 10 -3.95 32.33 35.59
N ILE A 11 -3.70 31.02 35.51
CA ILE A 11 -4.68 30.03 35.06
C ILE A 11 -4.97 29.02 36.16
N THR A 12 -6.26 28.80 36.38
CA THR A 12 -6.83 27.62 37.04
C THR A 12 -7.83 26.98 36.08
N LEU A 13 -8.01 25.67 36.14
CA LEU A 13 -9.18 24.97 35.59
C LEU A 13 -10.04 24.59 36.80
N VAL A 14 -11.37 24.61 36.67
CA VAL A 14 -12.27 24.08 37.70
C VAL A 14 -13.35 23.22 37.03
N ALA A 15 -13.36 21.93 37.34
CA ALA A 15 -14.60 21.16 37.43
C ALA A 15 -14.92 21.08 38.92
N SER A 16 -15.96 21.81 39.35
CA SER A 16 -16.49 21.99 40.72
C SER A 16 -15.97 21.00 41.79
N SER A 17 -15.32 21.41 42.89
CA SER A 17 -15.62 22.54 43.78
C SER A 17 -14.39 23.05 44.59
N SER A 18 -14.22 24.39 44.58
CA SER A 18 -13.66 25.31 45.60
C SER A 18 -12.24 25.18 46.23
N VAL A 19 -11.40 26.18 45.87
CA VAL A 19 -10.55 27.13 46.67
C VAL A 19 -9.16 26.73 47.26
N LEU A 20 -8.12 27.32 46.62
CA LEU A 20 -6.82 27.95 47.04
C LEU A 20 -5.96 27.45 48.23
N ALA A 21 -4.65 27.21 47.99
CA ALA A 21 -3.49 28.00 48.48
C ALA A 21 -2.12 27.27 48.31
N ILE A 22 -1.04 28.06 48.12
CA ILE A 22 0.36 27.68 47.77
C ILE A 22 1.25 27.55 49.03
N SER A 23 2.19 26.58 49.10
CA SER A 23 3.66 26.84 49.31
C SER A 23 4.59 25.60 49.37
N CYS A 24 5.61 25.63 48.51
CA CYS A 24 7.06 25.26 48.59
C CYS A 24 7.67 24.07 49.37
N LYS A 25 8.44 23.27 48.58
CA LYS A 25 9.77 22.61 48.77
C LYS A 25 9.88 21.50 49.83
N THR A 26 10.58 20.37 49.63
CA THR A 26 11.91 20.11 49.04
C THR A 26 12.02 18.71 48.38
N GLU A 27 13.09 18.54 47.61
CA GLU A 27 13.34 17.49 46.62
C GLU A 27 13.66 16.09 47.17
N GLN A 28 13.08 15.06 46.53
CA GLN A 28 13.70 13.75 46.30
C GLN A 28 12.99 13.06 45.11
N VAL A 29 13.79 12.39 44.27
CA VAL A 29 13.47 11.58 43.06
C VAL A 29 12.11 11.92 42.41
N LYS A 30 12.10 13.02 41.65
CA LYS A 30 10.88 13.54 41.01
C LYS A 30 10.40 12.57 39.92
N ASN A 31 9.26 11.93 40.16
CA ASN A 31 8.46 11.37 39.08
C ASN A 31 7.91 12.56 38.26
N GLU A 32 8.63 12.94 37.20
CA GLU A 32 8.40 14.14 36.37
C GLU A 32 7.01 14.18 35.68
N ASN A 33 6.23 13.09 35.83
CA ASN A 33 4.94 12.84 35.21
C ASN A 33 3.73 13.25 36.07
N SER A 34 3.95 13.61 37.35
CA SER A 34 2.89 14.11 38.27
C SER A 34 2.38 15.51 37.93
N LEU A 35 2.96 16.15 36.91
CA LEU A 35 2.70 17.54 36.53
C LEU A 35 1.25 17.84 36.14
N PHE A 36 0.50 16.83 35.70
CA PHE A 36 -0.90 16.97 35.26
C PHE A 36 -1.92 16.45 36.29
N LEU A 37 -1.49 16.21 37.54
CA LEU A 37 -2.35 15.76 38.63
C LEU A 37 -2.56 16.90 39.62
N THR A 38 -3.81 17.13 40.02
CA THR A 38 -4.14 18.09 41.07
C THR A 38 -3.71 17.59 42.44
N ASN A 39 -3.76 18.47 43.45
CA ASN A 39 -3.67 18.10 44.85
C ASN A 39 -4.66 16.99 45.27
N PHE A 40 -5.72 16.73 44.50
CA PHE A 40 -6.74 15.71 44.80
C PHE A 40 -6.57 14.43 43.96
N GLY A 41 -5.51 14.32 43.15
CA GLY A 41 -5.24 13.13 42.32
C GLY A 41 -6.05 13.06 41.02
N ASP A 42 -6.89 14.07 40.74
CA ASP A 42 -7.60 14.22 39.47
C ASP A 42 -6.69 14.76 38.37
N ILE A 43 -6.93 14.34 37.12
CA ILE A 43 -6.24 14.83 35.92
C ILE A 43 -6.68 16.26 35.63
N GLN A 44 -5.76 17.23 35.69
CA GLN A 44 -6.02 18.63 35.34
C GLN A 44 -4.80 19.27 34.68
N ILE A 45 -5.04 20.10 33.66
CA ILE A 45 -4.01 20.67 32.80
C ILE A 45 -3.96 22.19 33.01
N ASP A 46 -3.56 22.67 34.19
CA ASP A 46 -3.41 24.11 34.36
C ASP A 46 -2.23 24.67 33.55
N SER A 47 -2.26 25.97 33.25
CA SER A 47 -1.23 26.58 32.40
C SER A 47 0.15 26.59 33.05
N LYS A 48 0.21 26.57 34.38
CA LYS A 48 1.46 26.68 35.11
C LYS A 48 2.20 25.37 34.94
N SER A 49 1.50 24.26 35.09
CA SER A 49 1.99 22.92 34.75
C SER A 49 2.34 22.79 33.26
N LEU A 50 1.52 23.31 32.34
CA LEU A 50 1.82 23.27 30.90
C LEU A 50 3.02 24.17 30.53
N LEU A 51 3.21 25.29 31.22
CA LEU A 51 4.34 26.20 31.04
C LEU A 51 5.61 25.62 31.63
N GLU A 52 5.57 25.11 32.86
CA GLU A 52 6.69 24.42 33.51
C GLU A 52 7.13 23.20 32.69
N TRP A 53 6.16 22.48 32.12
CA TRP A 53 6.41 21.44 31.12
C TRP A 53 7.15 22.00 29.91
N ASN A 54 6.58 23.00 29.21
CA ASN A 54 7.19 23.58 28.00
C ASN A 54 8.59 24.18 28.26
N GLN A 55 8.79 24.79 29.43
CA GLN A 55 10.07 25.37 29.85
C GLN A 55 11.12 24.30 30.19
N LYS A 56 10.75 23.22 30.90
CA LYS A 56 11.64 22.09 31.19
C LYS A 56 12.19 21.44 29.92
N TRP A 57 11.38 21.40 28.88
CA TRP A 57 11.71 20.77 27.59
C TRP A 57 12.29 21.75 26.56
N ASN A 58 12.75 22.91 27.02
CA ASN A 58 13.53 23.90 26.28
C ASN A 58 12.85 24.47 25.03
N GLY A 59 11.51 24.55 25.01
CA GLY A 59 10.73 25.19 23.95
C GLY A 59 11.01 24.63 22.55
N ILE A 60 10.14 23.73 22.07
CA ILE A 60 10.03 23.40 20.64
C ILE A 60 11.39 23.02 20.01
N SER A 61 12.17 22.15 20.67
CA SER A 61 13.21 21.43 19.93
C SER A 61 12.54 20.44 18.98
N SER A 62 13.09 20.28 17.78
CA SER A 62 12.52 19.46 16.69
C SER A 62 12.52 17.95 16.95
N ASN A 63 12.84 17.50 18.16
CA ASN A 63 13.08 16.09 18.48
C ASN A 63 12.58 15.65 19.86
N ASN A 64 11.56 16.33 20.41
CA ASN A 64 11.09 16.04 21.77
C ASN A 64 9.94 15.00 21.77
N GLN A 65 10.31 13.74 21.55
CA GLN A 65 9.40 12.60 21.49
C GLN A 65 8.55 12.41 22.76
N GLU A 66 9.14 12.66 23.94
CA GLU A 66 8.44 12.57 25.21
C GLU A 66 7.32 13.61 25.33
N LEU A 67 7.54 14.80 24.77
CA LEU A 67 6.56 15.87 24.69
C LEU A 67 5.32 15.44 23.88
N ILE A 68 5.55 14.85 22.71
CA ILE A 68 4.48 14.42 21.79
C ILE A 68 3.70 13.25 22.38
N ASN A 69 4.38 12.26 22.95
CA ASN A 69 3.74 11.14 23.65
C ASN A 69 2.81 11.63 24.78
N LYS A 70 3.29 12.53 25.65
CA LYS A 70 2.51 13.11 26.75
C LYS A 70 1.29 13.88 26.24
N THR A 71 1.46 14.63 25.16
CA THR A 71 0.39 15.41 24.51
C THR A 71 -0.72 14.50 23.96
N ASN A 72 -0.34 13.42 23.26
CA ASN A 72 -1.29 12.47 22.68
C ASN A 72 -2.04 11.66 23.74
N ASN A 73 -1.35 11.23 24.81
CA ASN A 73 -1.98 10.57 25.96
C ASN A 73 -3.02 11.47 26.64
N LEU A 74 -2.67 12.75 26.83
CA LEU A 74 -3.53 13.72 27.45
C LEU A 74 -4.76 14.04 26.60
N LEU A 75 -4.55 14.24 25.30
CA LEU A 75 -5.63 14.45 24.34
C LEU A 75 -6.59 13.26 24.31
N ALA A 76 -6.06 12.02 24.31
CA ALA A 76 -6.89 10.82 24.33
C ALA A 76 -7.74 10.71 25.61
N ALA A 77 -7.13 10.92 26.78
CA ALA A 77 -7.86 10.92 28.05
C ALA A 77 -8.92 12.02 28.09
N GLY A 78 -8.60 13.22 27.60
CA GLY A 78 -9.51 14.36 27.53
C GLY A 78 -10.71 14.11 26.59
N ILE A 79 -10.48 13.51 25.42
CA ILE A 79 -11.55 13.11 24.49
C ILE A 79 -12.50 12.10 25.16
N LEU A 80 -11.97 11.04 25.76
CA LEU A 80 -12.78 10.01 26.42
C LEU A 80 -13.60 10.58 27.58
N LEU A 81 -13.00 11.48 28.37
CA LEU A 81 -13.67 12.17 29.47
C LEU A 81 -14.81 13.07 28.95
N ALA A 82 -14.55 13.86 27.91
CA ALA A 82 -15.53 14.77 27.34
C ALA A 82 -16.70 14.02 26.66
N ILE A 83 -16.45 12.84 26.09
CA ILE A 83 -17.50 11.96 25.57
C ILE A 83 -18.35 11.40 26.71
N ARG A 84 -17.73 10.87 27.77
CA ARG A 84 -18.45 10.36 28.95
C ARG A 84 -19.33 11.42 29.59
N ASP A 85 -18.80 12.63 29.71
CA ASP A 85 -19.51 13.77 30.31
C ASP A 85 -20.48 14.46 29.33
N LYS A 86 -20.68 13.89 28.12
CA LYS A 86 -21.58 14.38 27.06
C LYS A 86 -21.27 15.79 26.54
N LYS A 87 -20.06 16.30 26.78
CA LYS A 87 -19.54 17.55 26.21
C LYS A 87 -19.17 17.40 24.74
N LEU A 88 -18.75 16.20 24.34
CA LEU A 88 -18.50 15.80 22.97
C LEU A 88 -19.41 14.64 22.61
N GLN A 89 -20.01 14.69 21.43
CA GLN A 89 -20.90 13.64 20.93
C GLN A 89 -20.24 12.91 19.77
N LEU A 90 -20.25 11.58 19.83
CA LEU A 90 -19.85 10.74 18.71
C LEU A 90 -20.91 10.84 17.59
N PRO A 91 -20.51 10.80 16.32
CA PRO A 91 -21.45 10.96 15.23
C PRO A 91 -22.37 9.74 15.13
N THR A 92 -23.62 10.00 14.73
CA THR A 92 -24.66 8.97 14.53
C THR A 92 -24.62 8.35 13.14
N LYS A 93 -23.86 8.95 12.20
CA LYS A 93 -23.70 8.49 10.82
C LYS A 93 -22.28 8.01 10.56
N ASN A 94 -22.13 7.12 9.59
CA ASN A 94 -20.83 6.70 9.08
C ASN A 94 -20.31 7.78 8.10
N GLU A 95 -19.45 8.67 8.57
CA GLU A 95 -18.88 9.78 7.78
C GLU A 95 -17.43 10.05 8.19
N ASN A 96 -16.62 10.66 7.31
CA ASN A 96 -15.26 11.14 7.65
C ASN A 96 -14.31 10.12 8.30
N GLY A 97 -14.31 8.87 7.86
CA GLY A 97 -13.46 7.87 8.49
C GLY A 97 -14.02 7.34 9.83
N TRP A 98 -15.30 7.58 10.10
CA TRP A 98 -15.97 7.08 11.30
C TRP A 98 -16.91 5.91 11.04
N ASP A 99 -17.03 5.07 12.07
CA ASP A 99 -17.98 3.99 12.15
C ASP A 99 -18.85 4.10 13.42
N SER A 100 -20.14 4.37 13.25
CA SER A 100 -21.09 4.44 14.36
C SER A 100 -21.16 3.15 15.21
N SER A 101 -20.72 2.00 14.69
CA SER A 101 -20.68 0.73 15.44
C SER A 101 -19.69 0.76 16.61
N VAL A 102 -18.63 1.59 16.54
CA VAL A 102 -17.62 1.70 17.60
C VAL A 102 -18.02 2.66 18.73
N ASN A 103 -19.14 3.40 18.58
CA ASN A 103 -19.52 4.45 19.53
C ASN A 103 -19.66 3.93 20.95
N LYS A 104 -20.36 2.81 21.14
CA LYS A 104 -20.58 2.20 22.45
C LYS A 104 -19.28 1.78 23.14
N GLN A 105 -18.31 1.31 22.36
CA GLN A 105 -17.02 0.89 22.91
C GLN A 105 -16.23 2.10 23.41
N ILE A 106 -16.28 3.23 22.68
CA ILE A 106 -15.60 4.47 23.07
C ILE A 106 -16.26 5.10 24.29
N GLU A 107 -17.60 5.14 24.32
CA GLU A 107 -18.38 5.60 25.47
C GLU A 107 -18.07 4.78 26.74
N GLY A 108 -17.89 3.47 26.59
CA GLY A 108 -17.53 2.57 27.70
C GLY A 108 -16.03 2.47 28.01
N LEU A 109 -15.13 2.92 27.13
CA LEU A 109 -13.69 2.63 27.22
C LEU A 109 -13.04 3.16 28.49
N LEU A 110 -13.45 4.35 28.93
CA LEU A 110 -12.94 4.95 30.16
C LEU A 110 -13.43 4.17 31.40
N GLY A 111 -14.71 3.78 31.40
CA GLY A 111 -15.40 3.16 32.53
C GLY A 111 -15.64 4.12 33.70
N ASP A 112 -16.29 3.60 34.73
CA ASP A 112 -16.48 4.31 35.99
C ASP A 112 -15.22 4.24 36.87
N LYS A 113 -14.96 5.29 37.67
CA LYS A 113 -13.77 5.38 38.55
C LYS A 113 -13.59 4.16 39.47
N ASN A 114 -14.69 3.50 39.83
CA ASN A 114 -14.73 2.34 40.72
C ASN A 114 -15.00 1.01 39.99
N SER A 115 -14.97 0.99 38.66
CA SER A 115 -15.21 -0.23 37.87
C SER A 115 -14.18 -1.31 38.22
N THR A 116 -14.62 -2.57 38.28
CA THR A 116 -13.76 -3.76 38.33
C THR A 116 -13.63 -4.44 36.97
N ASP A 117 -14.32 -3.93 35.95
CA ASP A 117 -14.28 -4.48 34.60
C ASP A 117 -12.95 -4.16 33.92
N THR A 118 -12.12 -5.18 33.76
CA THR A 118 -10.82 -5.11 33.09
C THR A 118 -10.88 -4.78 31.60
N ALA A 119 -12.07 -4.71 31.00
CA ALA A 119 -12.26 -4.15 29.67
C ALA A 119 -12.17 -2.60 29.65
N THR A 120 -12.30 -1.95 30.81
CA THR A 120 -12.26 -0.48 30.96
C THR A 120 -10.92 0.04 31.49
N LEU A 121 -10.56 1.28 31.18
CA LEU A 121 -9.33 1.93 31.66
C LEU A 121 -9.29 2.05 33.18
N TYR A 122 -10.37 2.52 33.81
CA TYR A 122 -10.43 2.57 35.28
C TYR A 122 -10.42 1.19 35.92
N GLY A 123 -11.03 0.17 35.31
CA GLY A 123 -10.97 -1.20 35.82
C GLY A 123 -9.56 -1.80 35.76
N LEU A 124 -8.82 -1.55 34.70
CA LEU A 124 -7.39 -1.92 34.61
C LEU A 124 -6.54 -1.17 35.63
N ALA A 125 -6.77 0.12 35.82
CA ALA A 125 -6.07 0.93 36.81
C ALA A 125 -6.35 0.44 38.25
N ASN A 126 -7.61 0.11 38.56
CA ASN A 126 -8.01 -0.46 39.85
C ASN A 126 -7.36 -1.83 40.08
N LYS A 127 -7.34 -2.69 39.06
CA LYS A 127 -6.65 -3.98 39.12
C LYS A 127 -5.15 -3.81 39.35
N SER A 128 -4.47 -2.95 38.58
CA SER A 128 -3.04 -2.69 38.73
C SER A 128 -2.70 -2.17 40.13
N LEU A 129 -3.53 -1.28 40.66
CA LEU A 129 -3.37 -0.75 42.02
C LEU A 129 -3.53 -1.86 43.06
N ASN A 130 -4.60 -2.65 42.98
CA ASN A 130 -4.87 -3.73 43.92
C ASN A 130 -3.79 -4.82 43.83
N ASP A 131 -3.36 -5.19 42.62
CA ASP A 131 -2.27 -6.16 42.42
C ASP A 131 -0.97 -5.65 43.06
N LEU A 132 -0.64 -4.36 42.93
CA LEU A 132 0.55 -3.79 43.56
C LEU A 132 0.43 -3.77 45.09
N LYS A 133 -0.74 -3.36 45.61
CA LYS A 133 -1.04 -3.28 47.03
C LYS A 133 -1.06 -4.66 47.71
N ASP A 134 -1.70 -5.64 47.09
CA ASP A 134 -1.97 -6.96 47.65
C ASP A 134 -0.81 -7.95 47.45
N ASN A 135 0.09 -7.69 46.49
CA ASN A 135 1.28 -8.52 46.28
C ASN A 135 2.55 -7.90 46.87
N LYS A 136 2.87 -6.65 46.54
CA LYS A 136 4.15 -6.01 46.92
C LYS A 136 4.10 -5.38 48.31
N TYR A 137 2.97 -4.78 48.67
CA TYR A 137 2.77 -4.08 49.95
C TYR A 137 1.79 -4.80 50.87
N LYS A 138 1.67 -6.12 50.70
CA LYS A 138 0.77 -6.96 51.50
C LYS A 138 1.11 -6.79 52.98
N ASN A 139 0.13 -6.34 53.77
CA ASN A 139 0.28 -6.03 55.20
C ASN A 139 1.28 -4.90 55.53
N ASP A 140 1.73 -4.12 54.54
CA ASP A 140 2.61 -2.96 54.72
C ASP A 140 1.91 -1.66 54.30
N ALA A 141 0.88 -1.28 55.04
CA ALA A 141 0.11 -0.07 54.77
C ALA A 141 0.94 1.21 54.86
N LYS A 142 1.97 1.24 55.72
CA LYS A 142 2.90 2.38 55.86
C LYS A 142 3.83 2.48 54.65
N GLY A 143 4.38 1.37 54.17
CA GLY A 143 5.19 1.32 52.96
C GLY A 143 4.39 1.62 51.70
N TRP A 144 3.12 1.21 51.63
CA TRP A 144 2.21 1.60 50.54
C TRP A 144 1.98 3.11 50.49
N LEU A 145 1.61 3.70 51.63
CA LEU A 145 1.39 5.16 51.73
C LEU A 145 2.67 5.92 51.38
N LYS A 146 3.82 5.51 51.93
CA LYS A 146 5.12 6.12 51.63
C LYS A 146 5.48 6.01 50.15
N HIS A 147 5.27 4.86 49.53
CA HIS A 147 5.51 4.66 48.10
C HIS A 147 4.67 5.62 47.26
N LEU A 148 3.38 5.76 47.56
CA LEU A 148 2.51 6.69 46.84
C LEU A 148 2.90 8.15 47.08
N GLU A 149 3.22 8.54 48.32
CA GLU A 149 3.68 9.90 48.64
C GLU A 149 4.98 10.27 47.90
N GLU A 150 5.91 9.32 47.78
CA GLU A 150 7.15 9.49 47.01
C GLU A 150 6.87 9.56 45.51
N THR A 151 5.91 8.76 45.03
CA THR A 151 5.54 8.69 43.61
C THR A 151 4.76 9.94 43.15
N PHE A 152 3.92 10.50 44.03
CA PHE A 152 3.03 11.63 43.77
C PHE A 152 3.20 12.75 44.81
N PRO A 153 4.38 13.40 44.87
CA PRO A 153 4.70 14.36 45.92
C PRO A 153 3.87 15.64 45.88
N GLY A 154 3.22 15.93 44.76
CA GLY A 154 2.31 17.07 44.57
C GLY A 154 0.85 16.78 44.93
N VAL A 155 0.51 15.57 45.36
CA VAL A 155 -0.86 15.16 45.72
C VAL A 155 -1.02 15.20 47.23
N LYS A 156 -2.22 15.50 47.72
CA LYS A 156 -2.53 15.44 49.15
C LYS A 156 -2.16 14.07 49.68
N LYS A 157 -1.41 14.07 50.78
CA LYS A 157 -0.85 12.87 51.41
C LYS A 157 -1.89 11.95 52.10
N ASN A 158 -3.15 12.04 51.72
CA ASN A 158 -4.14 11.07 52.16
C ASN A 158 -4.24 9.94 51.13
N LEU A 159 -4.56 8.75 51.63
CA LEU A 159 -4.51 7.54 50.84
C LEU A 159 -5.45 7.58 49.62
N ALA A 160 -6.64 8.17 49.75
CA ALA A 160 -7.63 8.21 48.67
C ALA A 160 -7.15 9.07 47.49
N ASP A 161 -6.64 10.27 47.75
CA ASP A 161 -6.14 11.17 46.70
C ASP A 161 -4.89 10.58 46.03
N LEU A 162 -4.02 9.93 46.80
CA LEU A 162 -2.83 9.24 46.29
C LEU A 162 -3.16 7.98 45.45
N GLU A 163 -4.14 7.18 45.88
CA GLU A 163 -4.62 6.03 45.10
C GLU A 163 -5.34 6.50 43.81
N ASN A 164 -6.05 7.62 43.85
CA ASN A 164 -6.61 8.25 42.65
C ASN A 164 -5.52 8.77 41.71
N ALA A 165 -4.46 9.38 42.25
CA ALA A 165 -3.31 9.82 41.48
C ALA A 165 -2.61 8.66 40.76
N TYR A 166 -2.49 7.50 41.42
CA TYR A 166 -1.99 6.29 40.79
C TYR A 166 -2.84 5.88 39.58
N LYS A 167 -4.17 5.81 39.74
CA LYS A 167 -5.08 5.44 38.66
C LYS A 167 -5.02 6.42 37.49
N SER A 168 -5.02 7.72 37.79
CA SER A 168 -4.86 8.79 36.81
C SER A 168 -3.54 8.68 36.04
N ASN A 169 -2.44 8.42 36.74
CA ASN A 169 -1.13 8.23 36.13
C ASN A 169 -1.09 6.96 35.26
N PHE A 170 -1.72 5.87 35.69
CA PHE A 170 -1.86 4.64 34.89
C PHE A 170 -2.58 4.92 33.57
N ILE A 171 -3.72 5.61 33.63
CA ILE A 171 -4.51 5.97 32.43
C ILE A 171 -3.71 6.86 31.48
N LEU A 172 -2.87 7.76 32.00
CA LEU A 172 -2.08 8.68 31.17
C LEU A 172 -0.82 8.03 30.60
N ASN A 173 -0.15 7.15 31.35
CA ASN A 173 1.26 6.86 31.09
C ASN A 173 1.60 5.36 31.06
N ASP A 174 0.65 4.45 31.28
CA ASP A 174 0.94 3.02 31.16
C ASP A 174 1.39 2.66 29.74
N SER A 175 2.51 1.96 29.63
CA SER A 175 3.16 1.65 28.35
C SER A 175 2.37 0.69 27.47
N SER A 176 1.35 0.02 28.02
CA SER A 176 0.52 -0.97 27.31
C SER A 176 -0.97 -0.67 27.38
N ASN A 177 -1.41 0.14 28.34
CA ASN A 177 -2.82 0.35 28.67
C ASN A 177 -3.19 1.82 28.87
N SER A 178 -2.36 2.79 28.47
CA SER A 178 -2.78 4.20 28.51
C SER A 178 -4.04 4.45 27.65
N ALA A 179 -4.71 5.57 27.91
CA ALA A 179 -5.86 6.03 27.14
C ALA A 179 -5.57 6.11 25.65
N PHE A 180 -4.39 6.63 25.27
CA PHE A 180 -3.97 6.66 23.88
C PHE A 180 -3.82 5.27 23.29
N ILE A 181 -3.14 4.34 23.99
CA ILE A 181 -2.90 2.99 23.47
C ILE A 181 -4.22 2.24 23.31
N LYS A 182 -5.14 2.34 24.28
CA LYS A 182 -6.46 1.71 24.19
C LYS A 182 -7.31 2.32 23.08
N LEU A 183 -7.33 3.65 22.96
CA LEU A 183 -8.08 4.33 21.91
C LEU A 183 -7.50 4.05 20.51
N LYS A 184 -6.16 4.02 20.39
CA LYS A 184 -5.44 3.61 19.18
C LYS A 184 -5.76 2.16 18.82
N ASN A 185 -5.68 1.22 19.76
CA ASN A 185 -5.97 -0.19 19.48
C ASN A 185 -7.43 -0.43 19.12
N LEU A 186 -8.35 0.43 19.59
CA LEU A 186 -9.76 0.38 19.23
C LEU A 186 -10.01 0.92 17.81
N LEU A 187 -9.33 2.01 17.43
CA LEU A 187 -9.59 2.74 16.18
C LEU A 187 -8.65 2.38 15.03
N MET A 188 -7.45 1.85 15.30
CA MET A 188 -6.35 1.74 14.35
C MET A 188 -5.69 0.35 14.38
N PHE A 189 -4.56 0.19 13.71
CA PHE A 189 -3.80 -1.06 13.67
C PHE A 189 -3.09 -1.33 15.01
N ASN A 190 -3.20 -2.57 15.49
CA ASN A 190 -2.32 -3.16 16.49
C ASN A 190 -0.91 -3.37 15.88
N SER A 191 0.10 -3.59 16.73
CA SER A 191 1.48 -3.85 16.31
C SER A 191 1.66 -5.16 15.53
N THR A 192 0.70 -6.08 15.60
CA THR A 192 0.67 -7.33 14.84
C THR A 192 -0.44 -7.27 13.79
N VAL A 193 -0.05 -7.31 12.51
CA VAL A 193 -0.95 -7.30 11.33
C VAL A 193 -1.97 -8.45 11.38
N ALA A 194 -1.62 -9.56 12.04
CA ALA A 194 -2.49 -10.72 12.23
C ALA A 194 -3.55 -10.54 13.34
N ASP A 195 -3.33 -9.67 14.34
CA ASP A 195 -4.25 -9.47 15.48
C ASP A 195 -5.02 -8.13 15.41
N SER A 196 -4.66 -7.23 14.49
CA SER A 196 -5.26 -5.92 14.30
C SER A 196 -6.48 -5.91 13.37
N MET A 197 -7.55 -6.55 13.83
CA MET A 197 -8.97 -6.32 13.52
C MET A 197 -9.41 -5.80 12.13
N TRP A 198 -10.36 -6.54 11.55
CA TRP A 198 -11.35 -6.10 10.55
C TRP A 198 -12.72 -6.00 11.24
N GLN A 199 -13.32 -4.81 11.35
CA GLN A 199 -14.47 -4.57 12.24
C GLN A 199 -15.87 -4.74 11.60
N LYS A 200 -15.99 -4.96 10.28
CA LYS A 200 -17.30 -5.04 9.60
C LYS A 200 -17.39 -6.21 8.61
N GLY A 201 -17.33 -7.43 9.12
CA GLY A 201 -17.55 -8.60 8.31
C GLY A 201 -18.78 -9.43 8.68
N ILE A 202 -19.04 -10.41 7.83
CA ILE A 202 -20.04 -11.44 8.07
C ILE A 202 -19.37 -12.58 8.84
N GLN A 203 -20.00 -13.01 9.94
CA GLN A 203 -19.57 -14.22 10.64
C GLN A 203 -19.71 -15.43 9.71
N THR A 204 -18.73 -16.33 9.70
CA THR A 204 -18.75 -17.55 8.88
C THR A 204 -18.49 -18.78 9.71
N THR A 205 -19.08 -19.90 9.31
CA THR A 205 -18.80 -21.22 9.88
C THR A 205 -18.25 -22.16 8.80
N ASN A 206 -17.42 -23.12 9.20
CA ASN A 206 -17.00 -24.18 8.30
C ASN A 206 -18.21 -24.97 7.81
N LEU A 207 -18.19 -25.32 6.53
CA LEU A 207 -19.25 -26.04 5.87
C LEU A 207 -19.03 -27.55 6.02
N ASP A 208 -19.96 -28.22 6.69
CA ASP A 208 -20.12 -29.68 6.66
C ASP A 208 -21.44 -30.02 5.97
N TRP A 209 -21.33 -30.53 4.74
CA TRP A 209 -22.48 -30.89 3.93
C TRP A 209 -23.35 -31.97 4.56
N LYS A 210 -22.77 -32.93 5.28
CA LYS A 210 -23.52 -34.03 5.88
C LYS A 210 -24.41 -33.53 7.02
N THR A 211 -23.86 -32.66 7.87
CA THR A 211 -24.64 -32.00 8.94
C THR A 211 -25.69 -31.08 8.34
N LEU A 212 -25.34 -30.32 7.30
CA LEU A 212 -26.24 -29.36 6.67
C LEU A 212 -27.44 -30.04 5.99
N THR A 213 -27.23 -31.11 5.23
CA THR A 213 -28.30 -31.86 4.55
C THR A 213 -29.19 -32.61 5.54
N SER A 214 -28.61 -33.16 6.62
CA SER A 214 -29.37 -33.76 7.73
C SER A 214 -30.27 -32.74 8.44
N ASN A 215 -29.73 -31.56 8.78
CA ASN A 215 -30.52 -30.49 9.37
C ASN A 215 -31.64 -30.00 8.45
N PHE A 216 -31.37 -29.91 7.15
CA PHE A 216 -32.39 -29.57 6.15
C PHE A 216 -33.49 -30.63 6.05
N ALA A 217 -33.14 -31.92 6.01
CA ALA A 217 -34.13 -33.00 5.99
C ALA A 217 -35.03 -32.97 7.24
N ASN A 218 -34.45 -32.71 8.41
CA ASN A 218 -35.19 -32.58 9.67
C ASN A 218 -36.10 -31.34 9.69
N ALA A 219 -35.74 -30.26 9.00
CA ALA A 219 -36.58 -29.07 8.88
C ALA A 219 -37.80 -29.29 7.96
N TYR A 220 -37.71 -30.25 7.02
CA TYR A 220 -38.77 -30.59 6.06
C TYR A 220 -39.16 -32.08 6.14
N PRO A 221 -39.69 -32.57 7.27
CA PRO A 221 -40.01 -33.98 7.43
C PRO A 221 -41.17 -34.42 6.51
N ASN A 222 -41.15 -35.69 6.10
CA ASN A 222 -42.21 -36.36 5.35
C ASN A 222 -42.53 -35.76 3.96
N MET A 223 -41.59 -35.04 3.36
CA MET A 223 -41.74 -34.53 2.00
C MET A 223 -41.23 -35.57 1.00
N ASN A 224 -42.09 -36.48 0.56
CA ASN A 224 -41.69 -37.67 -0.21
C ASN A 224 -41.53 -37.42 -1.73
N SER A 225 -41.60 -36.17 -2.18
CA SER A 225 -41.36 -35.80 -3.58
C SER A 225 -40.69 -34.45 -3.71
N LEU A 226 -39.92 -34.25 -4.79
CA LEU A 226 -39.28 -32.98 -5.10
C LEU A 226 -40.28 -31.82 -5.21
N ASP A 227 -41.46 -32.07 -5.80
CA ASP A 227 -42.51 -31.04 -5.95
C ASP A 227 -43.12 -30.63 -4.60
N ALA A 228 -43.38 -31.60 -3.71
CA ALA A 228 -43.89 -31.32 -2.37
C ALA A 228 -42.86 -30.53 -1.55
N LEU A 229 -41.59 -30.95 -1.59
CA LEU A 229 -40.49 -30.25 -0.93
C LEU A 229 -40.31 -28.82 -1.47
N THR A 230 -40.35 -28.64 -2.79
CA THR A 230 -40.23 -27.34 -3.45
C THR A 230 -41.34 -26.37 -3.03
N LYS A 231 -42.59 -26.84 -2.99
CA LYS A 231 -43.73 -26.04 -2.53
C LYS A 231 -43.59 -25.65 -1.06
N ALA A 232 -43.15 -26.58 -0.21
CA ALA A 232 -42.93 -26.32 1.21
C ALA A 232 -41.83 -25.26 1.45
N ILE A 233 -40.73 -25.30 0.68
CA ILE A 233 -39.68 -24.27 0.73
C ILE A 233 -40.24 -22.91 0.30
N LYS A 234 -40.93 -22.87 -0.85
CA LYS A 234 -41.53 -21.62 -1.36
C LYS A 234 -42.53 -21.01 -0.37
N GLU A 235 -43.36 -21.83 0.26
CA GLU A 235 -44.30 -21.40 1.29
C GLU A 235 -43.57 -20.86 2.54
N ALA A 236 -42.51 -21.54 3.00
CA ALA A 236 -41.69 -21.07 4.12
C ALA A 236 -41.09 -19.68 3.84
N PHE A 237 -40.53 -19.44 2.64
CA PHE A 237 -39.99 -18.13 2.25
C PHE A 237 -41.08 -17.06 2.04
N THR A 238 -42.25 -17.44 1.53
CA THR A 238 -43.41 -16.54 1.41
C THR A 238 -43.83 -16.03 2.79
N ASN A 239 -43.88 -16.93 3.78
CA ASN A 239 -44.25 -16.65 5.17
C ASN A 239 -43.09 -16.15 6.06
N ALA A 240 -41.87 -16.02 5.53
CA ALA A 240 -40.65 -15.75 6.29
C ALA A 240 -40.67 -14.49 7.16
N ASN A 241 -41.48 -13.48 6.81
CA ASN A 241 -41.57 -12.24 7.57
C ASN A 241 -42.05 -12.45 9.02
N LYS A 242 -42.65 -13.62 9.33
CA LYS A 242 -43.11 -13.98 10.68
C LYS A 242 -41.98 -14.48 11.58
N ASN A 243 -40.99 -15.18 11.03
CA ASN A 243 -39.85 -15.71 11.78
C ASN A 243 -38.71 -16.04 10.81
N TRP A 244 -37.71 -15.17 10.71
CA TRP A 244 -36.56 -15.38 9.84
C TRP A 244 -35.57 -16.44 10.33
N ASN A 245 -35.64 -16.80 11.62
CA ASN A 245 -34.76 -17.81 12.23
C ASN A 245 -35.38 -19.22 12.17
N ASP A 246 -36.48 -19.40 11.42
CA ASP A 246 -37.06 -20.72 11.17
C ASP A 246 -36.01 -21.62 10.50
N ALA A 247 -35.83 -22.84 11.05
CA ALA A 247 -34.90 -23.84 10.54
C ALA A 247 -35.12 -24.12 9.05
N LYS A 248 -36.37 -24.06 8.56
CA LYS A 248 -36.71 -24.24 7.14
C LYS A 248 -36.06 -23.18 6.24
N ILE A 249 -35.99 -21.94 6.71
CA ILE A 249 -35.42 -20.80 5.98
C ILE A 249 -33.90 -20.85 6.07
N VAL A 250 -33.37 -21.05 7.28
CA VAL A 250 -31.93 -21.03 7.55
C VAL A 250 -31.21 -22.16 6.81
N THR A 251 -31.73 -23.39 6.89
CA THR A 251 -31.08 -24.57 6.27
C THR A 251 -31.05 -24.49 4.74
N PHE A 252 -32.13 -24.03 4.10
CA PHE A 252 -32.14 -23.83 2.65
C PHE A 252 -31.25 -22.66 2.22
N THR A 253 -31.22 -21.56 2.97
CA THR A 253 -30.29 -20.44 2.69
C THR A 253 -28.84 -20.90 2.80
N ASN A 254 -28.52 -21.75 3.78
CA ASN A 254 -27.19 -22.34 3.93
C ASN A 254 -26.85 -23.28 2.77
N MET A 255 -27.80 -24.05 2.22
CA MET A 255 -27.59 -24.82 0.98
C MET A 255 -27.22 -23.91 -0.18
N VAL A 256 -27.96 -22.81 -0.38
CA VAL A 256 -27.69 -21.82 -1.44
C VAL A 256 -26.27 -21.25 -1.29
N ASN A 257 -25.89 -20.85 -0.07
CA ASN A 257 -24.55 -20.34 0.20
C ASN A 257 -23.45 -21.41 0.03
N GLY A 258 -23.72 -22.67 0.37
CA GLY A 258 -22.81 -23.79 0.13
C GLY A 258 -22.55 -24.06 -1.36
N LEU A 259 -23.45 -23.62 -2.24
CA LEU A 259 -23.28 -23.69 -3.70
C LEU A 259 -22.67 -22.42 -4.31
N GLY A 260 -22.18 -21.48 -3.48
CA GLY A 260 -21.58 -20.23 -3.94
C GLY A 260 -22.52 -19.01 -3.94
N GLY A 261 -23.71 -19.11 -3.35
CA GLY A 261 -24.65 -18.00 -3.19
C GLY A 261 -25.43 -17.67 -4.46
N ILE A 262 -26.15 -16.53 -4.44
CA ILE A 262 -26.94 -16.06 -5.58
C ILE A 262 -26.06 -15.19 -6.50
N ASN A 263 -25.74 -15.71 -7.68
CA ASN A 263 -25.08 -14.91 -8.71
C ASN A 263 -26.04 -13.99 -9.45
N ASN A 264 -25.85 -12.69 -9.28
CA ASN A 264 -26.59 -11.62 -9.99
C ASN A 264 -25.82 -11.14 -11.24
N GLN A 265 -25.21 -12.04 -12.03
CA GLN A 265 -24.77 -11.65 -13.36
C GLN A 265 -26.00 -11.52 -14.25
N THR A 266 -26.41 -10.28 -14.51
CA THR A 266 -27.28 -9.93 -15.63
C THR A 266 -26.62 -10.45 -16.89
N THR A 267 -27.18 -11.50 -17.49
CA THR A 267 -26.97 -11.79 -18.91
C THR A 267 -27.41 -10.54 -19.66
N SER A 268 -26.47 -9.72 -20.08
CA SER A 268 -26.75 -8.65 -21.03
C SER A 268 -27.45 -9.29 -22.21
N ASN A 269 -28.70 -8.88 -22.47
CA ASN A 269 -29.51 -9.34 -23.59
C ASN A 269 -28.70 -9.23 -24.89
N GLY A 270 -28.27 -10.38 -25.39
CA GLY A 270 -27.52 -10.51 -26.64
C GLY A 270 -27.00 -11.93 -26.73
N GLY A 271 -27.58 -12.72 -27.64
CA GLY A 271 -27.18 -14.12 -27.83
C GLY A 271 -25.67 -14.23 -28.08
N GLY A 272 -24.98 -14.93 -27.19
CA GLY A 272 -23.54 -15.17 -27.32
C GLY A 272 -22.90 -15.50 -25.98
N SER A 273 -22.54 -16.77 -25.81
CA SER A 273 -21.67 -17.32 -24.77
C SER A 273 -22.10 -17.11 -23.32
N GLY A 274 -22.76 -18.11 -22.74
CA GLY A 274 -22.86 -18.23 -21.28
C GLY A 274 -21.47 -18.11 -20.66
N THR A 275 -21.36 -17.33 -19.59
CA THR A 275 -20.12 -17.15 -18.85
C THR A 275 -19.66 -18.50 -18.29
N ASN A 276 -18.54 -19.04 -18.78
CA ASN A 276 -17.98 -20.34 -18.35
C ASN A 276 -17.48 -20.38 -16.88
N ASN A 277 -17.74 -19.34 -16.09
CA ASN A 277 -17.12 -19.14 -14.80
C ASN A 277 -18.14 -18.74 -13.73
N LEU A 278 -17.96 -19.25 -12.51
CA LEU A 278 -18.82 -19.03 -11.35
C LEU A 278 -18.17 -18.00 -10.43
N THR A 279 -18.85 -16.90 -10.10
CA THR A 279 -18.40 -16.03 -9.00
C THR A 279 -18.99 -16.51 -7.68
N ILE A 280 -18.20 -16.56 -6.61
CA ILE A 280 -18.70 -17.00 -5.29
C ILE A 280 -19.11 -15.77 -4.47
N THR A 281 -20.31 -15.81 -3.88
CA THR A 281 -20.85 -14.75 -3.01
C THR A 281 -21.60 -15.31 -1.80
N TYR A 282 -22.10 -14.40 -0.95
CA TYR A 282 -22.93 -14.71 0.21
C TYR A 282 -24.29 -14.06 0.09
N SER A 283 -25.34 -14.79 0.48
CA SER A 283 -26.74 -14.40 0.33
C SER A 283 -27.50 -14.54 1.65
N SER A 284 -28.26 -13.49 1.99
CA SER A 284 -29.14 -13.49 3.16
C SER A 284 -30.47 -14.20 2.87
N PRO A 285 -31.22 -14.64 3.90
CA PRO A 285 -32.57 -15.18 3.74
C PRO A 285 -33.51 -14.24 2.96
N LYS A 286 -33.39 -12.92 3.14
CA LYS A 286 -34.17 -11.94 2.38
C LYS A 286 -33.82 -11.95 0.90
N GLN A 287 -32.54 -12.00 0.55
CA GLN A 287 -32.11 -12.09 -0.85
C GLN A 287 -32.56 -13.40 -1.51
N VAL A 288 -32.54 -14.52 -0.77
CA VAL A 288 -33.10 -15.80 -1.25
C VAL A 288 -34.60 -15.69 -1.46
N LYS A 289 -35.34 -15.07 -0.53
CA LYS A 289 -36.77 -14.79 -0.71
C LYS A 289 -37.04 -13.96 -1.97
N GLU A 290 -36.30 -12.88 -2.15
CA GLU A 290 -36.42 -12.01 -3.32
C GLU A 290 -36.18 -12.80 -4.60
N LYS A 291 -35.14 -13.64 -4.66
CA LYS A 291 -34.87 -14.50 -5.82
C LYS A 291 -36.03 -15.46 -6.12
N ILE A 292 -36.62 -16.07 -5.09
CA ILE A 292 -37.78 -16.97 -5.24
C ILE A 292 -39.01 -16.21 -5.75
N ILE A 293 -39.19 -14.94 -5.37
CA ILE A 293 -40.36 -14.12 -5.73
C ILE A 293 -40.18 -13.42 -7.10
N SER A 294 -39.02 -12.84 -7.38
CA SER A 294 -38.72 -12.08 -8.61
C SER A 294 -38.75 -12.93 -9.88
N SER A 295 -38.54 -14.23 -9.71
CA SER A 295 -38.67 -15.25 -10.74
C SER A 295 -40.08 -15.37 -11.37
N ASN A 296 -41.08 -14.62 -10.87
CA ASN A 296 -42.44 -14.60 -11.41
C ASN A 296 -42.70 -13.53 -12.49
N SER A 297 -41.75 -12.63 -12.79
CA SER A 297 -41.94 -11.51 -13.74
C SER A 297 -41.22 -11.65 -15.09
N GLY A 298 -40.91 -12.87 -15.54
CA GLY A 298 -40.44 -13.13 -16.92
C GLY A 298 -39.14 -13.93 -17.10
N PHE A 299 -38.46 -14.31 -16.02
CA PHE A 299 -37.25 -15.15 -16.06
C PHE A 299 -37.38 -16.32 -15.07
N GLY A 300 -37.85 -17.49 -15.53
CA GLY A 300 -37.84 -18.79 -14.83
C GLY A 300 -38.56 -18.87 -13.47
N ASN A 301 -39.63 -19.66 -13.36
CA ASN A 301 -40.41 -19.89 -12.12
C ASN A 301 -39.51 -20.17 -10.89
N GLY A 302 -39.78 -19.52 -9.75
CA GLY A 302 -38.99 -19.66 -8.52
C GLY A 302 -38.94 -21.10 -7.98
N GLU A 303 -39.96 -21.90 -8.29
CA GLU A 303 -39.97 -23.35 -8.00
C GLU A 303 -38.92 -24.10 -8.83
N ASN A 304 -38.69 -23.70 -10.08
CA ASN A 304 -37.65 -24.32 -10.92
C ASN A 304 -36.26 -24.00 -10.38
N TRP A 305 -36.04 -22.79 -9.88
CA TRP A 305 -34.77 -22.42 -9.24
C TRP A 305 -34.52 -23.23 -7.96
N ILE A 306 -35.55 -23.40 -7.10
CA ILE A 306 -35.44 -24.25 -5.91
C ILE A 306 -35.09 -25.70 -6.32
N LYS A 307 -35.79 -26.25 -7.33
CA LYS A 307 -35.49 -27.59 -7.87
C LYS A 307 -34.05 -27.70 -8.37
N GLU A 308 -33.55 -26.68 -9.07
CA GLU A 308 -32.17 -26.63 -9.55
C GLU A 308 -31.18 -26.73 -8.38
N ILE A 309 -31.37 -25.94 -7.33
CA ILE A 309 -30.53 -25.96 -6.12
C ILE A 309 -30.54 -27.35 -5.46
N LEU A 310 -31.72 -27.95 -5.28
CA LEU A 310 -31.86 -29.26 -4.67
C LEU A 310 -31.18 -30.37 -5.49
N ASN A 311 -31.30 -30.35 -6.82
CA ASN A 311 -30.65 -31.32 -7.71
C ASN A 311 -29.13 -31.14 -7.77
N LYS A 312 -28.59 -29.93 -7.53
CA LYS A 312 -27.15 -29.71 -7.37
C LYS A 312 -26.61 -30.35 -6.09
N VAL A 313 -27.39 -30.37 -5.01
CA VAL A 313 -26.98 -30.94 -3.73
C VAL A 313 -27.13 -32.47 -3.69
N SER A 314 -28.15 -33.06 -4.33
CA SER A 314 -28.38 -34.51 -4.33
C SER A 314 -28.89 -35.03 -5.68
N ASN A 315 -28.31 -36.14 -6.15
CA ASN A 315 -28.77 -36.83 -7.37
C ASN A 315 -30.17 -37.43 -7.22
N ASP A 316 -30.56 -37.75 -5.98
CA ASP A 316 -31.82 -38.42 -5.67
C ASP A 316 -32.87 -37.45 -5.16
N ALA A 317 -32.71 -36.14 -5.40
CA ALA A 317 -33.63 -35.09 -4.92
C ALA A 317 -35.12 -35.35 -5.27
N ARG A 318 -35.41 -36.22 -6.25
CA ARG A 318 -36.75 -36.74 -6.58
C ARG A 318 -37.46 -37.39 -5.38
N SER A 319 -36.70 -38.04 -4.50
CA SER A 319 -37.19 -38.68 -3.26
C SER A 319 -37.47 -37.66 -2.13
N GLY A 320 -37.40 -36.36 -2.44
CA GLY A 320 -37.71 -35.28 -1.50
C GLY A 320 -36.77 -35.25 -0.30
N SER A 321 -37.27 -35.12 0.92
CA SER A 321 -36.45 -34.94 2.13
C SER A 321 -35.55 -36.15 2.44
N ILE A 322 -35.93 -37.36 2.02
CA ILE A 322 -35.16 -38.60 2.23
C ILE A 322 -33.79 -38.51 1.55
N ALA A 323 -33.73 -37.89 0.37
CA ALA A 323 -32.51 -37.72 -0.42
C ALA A 323 -31.43 -36.90 0.30
N PHE A 324 -31.82 -36.13 1.32
CA PHE A 324 -30.93 -35.27 2.11
C PHE A 324 -30.60 -35.89 3.47
N SER A 325 -31.49 -36.72 4.05
CA SER A 325 -31.16 -37.49 5.26
C SER A 325 -30.15 -38.60 4.98
N GLU A 326 -30.21 -39.20 3.79
CA GLU A 326 -29.30 -40.27 3.34
C GLU A 326 -28.20 -39.73 2.41
N TRP A 327 -27.87 -38.45 2.56
CA TRP A 327 -27.02 -37.75 1.62
C TRP A 327 -25.62 -38.38 1.51
N ASN A 328 -25.23 -38.61 0.26
CA ASN A 328 -23.85 -38.90 -0.15
C ASN A 328 -23.43 -37.87 -1.19
N LYS A 329 -22.12 -37.58 -1.25
CA LYS A 329 -21.55 -36.60 -2.18
C LYS A 329 -21.90 -36.95 -3.64
N PRO A 330 -22.64 -36.09 -4.38
CA PRO A 330 -23.03 -36.40 -5.75
C PRO A 330 -21.90 -36.09 -6.74
N LEU A 331 -21.75 -36.92 -7.78
CA LEU A 331 -20.83 -36.69 -8.90
C LEU A 331 -21.56 -36.02 -10.08
N ASN A 332 -22.11 -34.82 -9.83
CA ASN A 332 -23.06 -34.15 -10.72
C ASN A 332 -22.57 -32.80 -11.27
N TYR A 333 -21.30 -32.46 -11.09
CA TYR A 333 -20.76 -31.21 -11.60
C TYR A 333 -20.52 -31.24 -13.12
N SER A 334 -20.05 -32.36 -13.65
CA SER A 334 -19.62 -32.49 -15.06
C SER A 334 -20.74 -32.31 -16.11
N LYS A 335 -22.01 -32.42 -15.71
CA LYS A 335 -23.17 -32.33 -16.62
C LYS A 335 -23.55 -30.87 -16.90
N ASP A 336 -23.70 -30.08 -15.84
CA ASP A 336 -24.32 -28.74 -15.90
C ASP A 336 -23.45 -27.65 -15.23
N GLY A 337 -22.26 -28.01 -14.75
CA GLY A 337 -21.30 -27.10 -14.11
C GLY A 337 -20.57 -26.21 -15.11
N PRO A 338 -20.17 -24.98 -14.70
CA PRO A 338 -19.25 -24.15 -15.46
C PRO A 338 -17.94 -24.89 -15.72
N LYS A 339 -17.61 -25.09 -17.00
CA LYS A 339 -16.51 -25.97 -17.44
C LYS A 339 -15.13 -25.49 -17.00
N ASP A 340 -14.96 -24.17 -16.91
CA ASP A 340 -13.65 -23.57 -16.66
C ASP A 340 -13.38 -23.38 -15.16
N PHE A 341 -14.41 -23.36 -14.32
CA PHE A 341 -14.28 -23.11 -12.88
C PHE A 341 -13.42 -24.17 -12.17
N ILE A 342 -12.57 -23.68 -11.28
CA ILE A 342 -11.75 -24.50 -10.37
C ILE A 342 -12.03 -24.13 -8.93
N ASN A 343 -12.01 -25.11 -8.03
CA ASN A 343 -12.17 -24.86 -6.61
C ASN A 343 -10.86 -24.39 -5.95
N TYR A 344 -10.94 -24.16 -4.63
CA TYR A 344 -9.81 -23.74 -3.79
C TYR A 344 -8.62 -24.73 -3.78
N ASN A 345 -8.80 -25.99 -4.21
CA ASN A 345 -7.73 -26.97 -4.37
C ASN A 345 -7.08 -26.93 -5.77
N ASN A 346 -7.44 -25.96 -6.62
CA ASN A 346 -6.99 -25.86 -8.01
C ASN A 346 -7.42 -27.05 -8.87
N GLN A 347 -8.65 -27.54 -8.66
CA GLN A 347 -9.21 -28.69 -9.37
C GLN A 347 -10.61 -28.38 -9.89
N THR A 348 -10.95 -28.95 -11.06
CA THR A 348 -12.33 -28.97 -11.52
C THR A 348 -13.16 -29.80 -10.53
N PRO A 349 -14.23 -29.23 -9.94
CA PRO A 349 -15.09 -29.96 -9.01
C PRO A 349 -15.68 -31.22 -9.66
N GLN A 350 -15.79 -32.29 -8.88
CA GLN A 350 -16.59 -33.46 -9.24
C GLN A 350 -18.04 -33.29 -8.77
N SER A 351 -18.23 -32.48 -7.73
CA SER A 351 -19.53 -32.16 -7.13
C SER A 351 -19.73 -30.65 -6.99
N TRP A 352 -20.98 -30.19 -7.14
CA TRP A 352 -21.39 -28.83 -6.76
C TRP A 352 -21.19 -28.53 -5.26
N THR A 353 -20.98 -29.55 -4.44
CA THR A 353 -20.70 -29.40 -3.01
C THR A 353 -19.23 -29.09 -2.69
N GLU A 354 -18.36 -29.03 -3.70
CA GLU A 354 -16.91 -28.72 -3.53
C GLU A 354 -16.55 -27.27 -3.86
N ILE A 355 -17.55 -26.38 -3.99
CA ILE A 355 -17.35 -25.00 -4.44
C ILE A 355 -16.78 -24.11 -3.32
N VAL A 356 -17.31 -24.24 -2.09
CA VAL A 356 -16.89 -23.44 -0.93
C VAL A 356 -16.61 -24.30 0.29
N THR A 357 -15.79 -23.79 1.21
CA THR A 357 -15.46 -24.42 2.50
C THR A 357 -16.13 -23.76 3.70
N GLN A 358 -16.65 -22.53 3.52
CA GLN A 358 -17.22 -21.71 4.58
C GLN A 358 -18.47 -20.98 4.09
N ILE A 359 -19.50 -20.93 4.94
CA ILE A 359 -20.78 -20.25 4.68
C ILE A 359 -21.03 -19.17 5.74
N PRO A 360 -21.83 -18.14 5.44
CA PRO A 360 -22.14 -17.10 6.40
C PRO A 360 -23.13 -17.60 7.47
N THR A 361 -22.98 -17.09 8.68
CA THR A 361 -23.98 -17.23 9.74
C THR A 361 -25.14 -16.29 9.46
N LEU A 362 -26.36 -16.74 9.74
CA LEU A 362 -27.59 -16.01 9.45
C LEU A 362 -28.26 -15.58 10.75
N GLU A 363 -28.83 -14.37 10.78
CA GLU A 363 -29.56 -13.86 11.94
C GLU A 363 -30.66 -12.87 11.51
N ASN A 364 -31.89 -13.11 11.96
CA ASN A 364 -33.03 -12.20 11.76
C ASN A 364 -33.28 -11.78 10.30
N GLY A 365 -33.01 -12.71 9.37
CA GLY A 365 -33.27 -12.52 7.93
C GLY A 365 -32.11 -11.84 7.19
N GLU A 366 -31.06 -11.50 7.91
CA GLU A 366 -29.84 -10.91 7.40
C GLU A 366 -28.64 -11.84 7.58
N LEU A 367 -27.51 -11.44 7.01
CA LEU A 367 -26.22 -12.04 7.35
C LEU A 367 -25.81 -11.53 8.73
N LYS A 368 -25.41 -12.45 9.61
CA LYS A 368 -24.99 -12.10 10.97
C LYS A 368 -23.69 -11.30 10.92
N THR A 369 -23.78 -10.05 11.34
CA THR A 369 -22.64 -9.16 11.51
C THR A 369 -21.95 -9.45 12.83
N ASP A 370 -20.63 -9.38 12.87
CA ASP A 370 -19.92 -9.52 14.14
C ASP A 370 -19.99 -8.22 14.98
N PRO A 371 -20.38 -8.28 16.27
CA PRO A 371 -20.55 -7.08 17.07
C PRO A 371 -19.23 -6.41 17.52
N ILE A 372 -18.12 -7.12 17.74
CA ILE A 372 -16.85 -6.52 18.26
C ILE A 372 -15.55 -7.26 17.81
N LYS A 373 -15.61 -8.49 17.29
CA LYS A 373 -14.44 -9.27 16.84
C LYS A 373 -14.85 -10.29 15.77
N GLY A 374 -15.10 -9.86 14.54
CA GLY A 374 -15.33 -10.82 13.46
C GLY A 374 -15.18 -10.18 12.10
N GLU A 375 -14.16 -10.70 11.43
CA GLU A 375 -13.53 -10.15 10.28
C GLU A 375 -14.29 -10.38 8.97
N TYR A 376 -13.80 -9.63 7.97
CA TYR A 376 -13.85 -9.81 6.52
C TYR A 376 -14.82 -8.90 5.81
N GLY A 377 -14.27 -7.94 5.08
CA GLY A 377 -15.02 -6.94 4.33
C GLY A 377 -14.00 -5.93 3.84
N ALA A 378 -13.81 -4.87 4.61
CA ALA A 378 -12.86 -3.81 4.28
C ALA A 378 -12.09 -3.35 5.51
N ILE A 379 -10.98 -2.64 5.30
CA ILE A 379 -10.35 -1.83 6.33
C ILE A 379 -11.41 -0.90 6.94
N SER A 380 -11.41 -0.75 8.27
CA SER A 380 -12.38 0.12 8.95
C SER A 380 -12.26 1.57 8.45
N ASN A 381 -13.31 2.36 8.61
CA ASN A 381 -13.27 3.76 8.18
C ASN A 381 -12.14 4.55 8.89
N SER A 382 -11.84 4.22 10.16
CA SER A 382 -10.80 4.89 10.95
C SER A 382 -9.40 4.43 10.56
N GLN A 383 -9.22 3.13 10.31
CA GLN A 383 -7.98 2.57 9.76
C GLN A 383 -7.72 3.11 8.34
N LYS A 384 -8.76 3.23 7.51
CA LYS A 384 -8.67 3.84 6.18
C LYS A 384 -8.21 5.30 6.31
N TYR A 385 -8.76 6.04 7.27
CA TYR A 385 -8.30 7.41 7.51
C TYR A 385 -6.80 7.48 7.84
N ALA A 386 -6.29 6.56 8.66
CA ALA A 386 -4.86 6.48 8.96
C ALA A 386 -4.02 6.13 7.72
N ILE A 387 -4.46 5.18 6.89
CA ILE A 387 -3.80 4.84 5.62
C ILE A 387 -3.81 6.05 4.68
N ASN A 388 -4.97 6.67 4.45
CA ASN A 388 -5.12 7.85 3.59
C ASN A 388 -4.19 8.98 4.02
N ASN A 389 -4.10 9.24 5.32
CA ASN A 389 -3.19 10.25 5.87
C ASN A 389 -1.73 9.89 5.60
N TYR A 390 -1.32 8.65 5.94
CA TYR A 390 0.04 8.18 5.69
C TYR A 390 0.40 8.26 4.20
N PHE A 391 -0.49 7.79 3.34
CA PHE A 391 -0.32 7.81 1.88
C PHE A 391 -0.13 9.24 1.34
N ASN A 392 -0.93 10.20 1.83
CA ASN A 392 -0.82 11.60 1.41
C ASN A 392 0.47 12.28 1.89
N TYR A 393 0.90 12.00 3.12
CA TYR A 393 2.04 12.66 3.76
C TYR A 393 3.39 12.03 3.44
N GLU A 394 3.49 10.70 3.53
CA GLU A 394 4.73 9.96 3.28
C GLU A 394 4.93 9.61 1.80
N LYS A 395 3.87 9.73 0.98
CA LYS A 395 3.89 9.49 -0.48
C LYS A 395 4.63 8.19 -0.83
N PRO A 396 4.17 7.03 -0.30
CA PRO A 396 4.87 5.77 -0.43
C PRO A 396 4.88 5.30 -1.89
N VAL A 397 6.04 4.83 -2.35
CA VAL A 397 6.24 4.25 -3.67
C VAL A 397 6.91 2.89 -3.54
N ILE A 398 6.39 1.89 -4.22
CA ILE A 398 7.05 0.60 -4.42
C ILE A 398 7.77 0.59 -5.77
N PHE A 399 8.95 -0.03 -5.80
CA PHE A 399 9.72 -0.20 -7.02
C PHE A 399 10.55 -1.48 -6.98
N SER A 400 10.81 -2.02 -8.16
CA SER A 400 11.67 -3.16 -8.40
C SER A 400 12.92 -2.69 -9.14
N ASP A 401 14.11 -3.06 -8.62
CA ASP A 401 15.38 -2.50 -9.10
C ASP A 401 16.37 -3.61 -9.49
N LEU A 402 16.86 -3.54 -10.72
CA LEU A 402 17.93 -4.39 -11.22
C LEU A 402 19.20 -3.55 -11.39
N ILE A 403 20.26 -3.97 -10.72
CA ILE A 403 21.53 -3.24 -10.65
C ILE A 403 22.59 -4.01 -11.42
N PHE A 404 23.15 -3.41 -12.47
CA PHE A 404 24.37 -3.89 -13.10
C PHE A 404 25.57 -3.29 -12.37
N LYS A 405 26.27 -4.13 -11.59
CA LYS A 405 27.36 -3.67 -10.73
C LYS A 405 28.50 -3.09 -11.55
N PHE A 406 29.29 -2.19 -10.95
CA PHE A 406 30.51 -1.71 -11.60
C PHE A 406 31.59 -2.80 -11.73
N ALA A 407 32.48 -2.59 -12.69
CA ALA A 407 33.65 -3.41 -12.97
C ALA A 407 34.76 -3.12 -11.96
N ASN A 408 35.74 -4.01 -11.87
CA ASN A 408 37.04 -3.73 -11.26
C ASN A 408 36.95 -3.20 -9.81
N ASN A 409 35.95 -3.66 -9.03
CA ASN A 409 35.72 -3.29 -7.62
C ASN A 409 35.53 -1.78 -7.36
N LYS A 410 34.96 -1.02 -8.29
CA LYS A 410 34.61 0.39 -8.08
C LYS A 410 33.57 0.55 -6.97
N THR A 411 33.73 1.61 -6.18
CA THR A 411 32.87 1.96 -5.03
C THR A 411 32.05 3.23 -5.29
N SER A 412 31.10 3.54 -4.40
CA SER A 412 30.34 4.80 -4.45
C SER A 412 31.24 6.05 -4.41
N THR A 413 32.41 5.96 -3.76
CA THR A 413 33.38 7.07 -3.73
C THR A 413 34.05 7.29 -5.09
N ASP A 414 34.19 6.24 -5.90
CA ASP A 414 34.81 6.34 -7.22
C ASP A 414 33.88 7.04 -8.22
N ILE A 415 32.59 6.75 -8.17
CA ILE A 415 31.62 7.41 -9.06
C ILE A 415 31.39 8.88 -8.71
N GLU A 416 31.52 9.27 -7.45
CA GLU A 416 31.44 10.68 -7.05
C GLU A 416 32.60 11.52 -7.63
N LYS A 417 33.72 10.87 -7.98
CA LYS A 417 34.90 11.49 -8.60
C LYS A 417 34.79 11.54 -10.11
N ASN A 418 34.45 10.41 -10.72
CA ASN A 418 34.43 10.23 -12.17
C ASN A 418 33.49 9.08 -12.54
N LEU A 419 32.48 9.39 -13.33
CA LEU A 419 31.48 8.45 -13.81
C LEU A 419 31.48 8.40 -15.35
N SER A 420 32.14 7.37 -15.87
CA SER A 420 32.27 7.09 -17.30
C SER A 420 31.90 5.63 -17.61
N LEU A 421 31.72 5.30 -18.89
CA LEU A 421 31.37 3.92 -19.32
C LEU A 421 32.45 2.91 -18.91
N LYS A 422 33.70 3.38 -18.75
CA LYS A 422 34.82 2.59 -18.19
C LYS A 422 34.47 1.92 -16.86
N ALA A 423 33.58 2.49 -16.06
CA ALA A 423 33.15 1.88 -14.80
C ALA A 423 32.37 0.58 -14.99
N LEU A 424 31.78 0.31 -16.17
CA LEU A 424 31.06 -0.93 -16.48
C LEU A 424 31.86 -1.91 -17.36
N ILE A 425 33.01 -1.50 -17.92
CA ILE A 425 33.80 -2.35 -18.83
C ILE A 425 35.00 -2.94 -18.07
N PRO A 426 35.14 -4.29 -17.99
CA PRO A 426 36.35 -4.93 -17.51
C PRO A 426 37.57 -4.51 -18.34
N THR A 427 38.65 -4.10 -17.67
CA THR A 427 39.90 -3.68 -18.33
C THR A 427 41.15 -4.24 -17.64
N ASP A 428 40.97 -5.01 -16.58
CA ASP A 428 42.03 -5.61 -15.74
C ASP A 428 42.59 -6.94 -16.32
N SER A 429 41.93 -7.47 -17.35
CA SER A 429 42.16 -8.80 -17.92
C SER A 429 42.63 -8.69 -19.37
N SER A 430 43.13 -9.78 -19.97
CA SER A 430 43.57 -9.80 -21.38
C SER A 430 43.27 -11.14 -22.09
N GLY A 431 43.33 -11.13 -23.42
CA GLY A 431 43.12 -12.33 -24.25
C GLY A 431 41.76 -12.99 -24.03
N GLN A 432 41.75 -14.32 -24.00
CA GLN A 432 40.51 -15.11 -23.90
C GLN A 432 39.76 -14.88 -22.57
N ASP A 433 40.47 -14.57 -21.48
CA ASP A 433 39.86 -14.24 -20.19
C ASP A 433 39.04 -12.95 -20.26
N LEU A 434 39.57 -11.92 -20.95
CA LEU A 434 38.83 -10.69 -21.21
C LEU A 434 37.62 -10.93 -22.11
N THR A 435 37.76 -11.74 -23.16
CA THR A 435 36.64 -12.11 -24.05
C THR A 435 35.49 -12.75 -23.28
N SER A 436 35.77 -13.75 -22.43
CA SER A 436 34.75 -14.41 -21.61
C SER A 436 34.06 -13.43 -20.66
N LYS A 437 34.83 -12.61 -19.93
CA LYS A 437 34.29 -11.60 -18.99
C LYS A 437 33.41 -10.57 -19.68
N LEU A 438 33.77 -10.11 -20.88
CA LEU A 438 32.96 -9.17 -21.66
C LEU A 438 31.65 -9.80 -22.12
N ILE A 439 31.71 -11.02 -22.68
CA ILE A 439 30.53 -11.73 -23.16
C ILE A 439 29.56 -12.03 -22.01
N GLU A 440 30.03 -12.65 -20.93
CA GLU A 440 29.21 -13.04 -19.78
C GLU A 440 28.51 -11.84 -19.14
N ARG A 441 29.20 -10.69 -19.08
CA ARG A 441 28.63 -9.47 -18.51
C ARG A 441 27.59 -8.81 -19.38
N PHE A 442 27.87 -8.63 -20.68
CA PHE A 442 27.02 -7.82 -21.55
C PHE A 442 25.85 -8.59 -22.14
N GLN A 443 25.91 -9.92 -22.26
CA GLN A 443 24.76 -10.72 -22.67
C GLN A 443 23.54 -10.55 -21.75
N GLY A 444 23.74 -10.52 -20.42
CA GLY A 444 22.65 -10.30 -19.47
C GLY A 444 22.04 -8.90 -19.56
N ILE A 445 22.88 -7.88 -19.80
CA ILE A 445 22.43 -6.49 -19.99
C ILE A 445 21.60 -6.36 -21.26
N GLN A 446 22.04 -6.97 -22.36
CA GLN A 446 21.30 -6.99 -23.61
C GLN A 446 19.90 -7.57 -23.42
N ALA A 447 19.82 -8.76 -22.83
CA ALA A 447 18.55 -9.43 -22.59
C ALA A 447 17.60 -8.49 -21.82
N VAL A 448 18.05 -7.86 -20.75
CA VAL A 448 17.21 -6.93 -19.99
C VAL A 448 16.75 -5.73 -20.82
N LEU A 449 17.69 -4.99 -21.42
CA LEU A 449 17.38 -3.73 -22.08
C LEU A 449 16.60 -3.90 -23.38
N GLN A 450 16.91 -4.94 -24.16
CA GLN A 450 16.24 -5.22 -25.43
C GLN A 450 14.90 -5.93 -25.22
N THR A 451 14.88 -6.94 -24.36
CA THR A 451 13.74 -7.87 -24.25
C THR A 451 12.77 -7.51 -23.13
N TYR A 452 13.29 -7.21 -21.94
CA TYR A 452 12.47 -6.99 -20.74
C TYR A 452 12.06 -5.53 -20.55
N VAL A 453 12.81 -4.59 -21.14
CA VAL A 453 12.59 -3.15 -21.04
C VAL A 453 12.13 -2.53 -22.37
N GLY A 454 12.67 -3.01 -23.50
CA GLY A 454 12.50 -2.45 -24.84
C GLY A 454 11.06 -2.25 -25.30
N ASN A 455 10.87 -1.32 -26.26
CA ASN A 455 9.59 -0.86 -26.76
C ASN A 455 8.81 -1.95 -27.53
N ASP A 456 7.74 -2.47 -26.92
CA ASP A 456 6.62 -3.15 -27.59
C ASP A 456 5.73 -2.18 -28.41
N GLY A 457 6.09 -0.90 -28.48
CA GLY A 457 5.29 0.16 -29.11
C GLY A 457 5.13 0.10 -30.63
N LYS A 458 5.66 -0.92 -31.31
CA LYS A 458 5.39 -1.14 -32.75
C LYS A 458 4.11 -1.93 -33.00
N ASP A 459 3.70 -2.79 -32.07
CA ASP A 459 2.50 -3.61 -32.20
C ASP A 459 1.45 -3.20 -31.17
N LYS A 460 0.66 -2.19 -31.55
CA LYS A 460 -0.44 -1.64 -30.73
C LYS A 460 -1.57 -2.65 -30.43
N GLU A 461 -1.48 -3.90 -30.90
CA GLU A 461 -2.63 -4.83 -30.92
C GLU A 461 -2.49 -6.10 -30.06
N THR A 462 -1.32 -6.46 -29.52
CA THR A 462 -1.18 -7.74 -28.79
C THR A 462 -0.62 -7.60 -27.37
N LYS A 463 -1.48 -7.97 -26.41
CA LYS A 463 -1.33 -7.80 -24.96
C LYS A 463 -0.21 -8.68 -24.37
N ASN A 464 0.69 -8.07 -23.60
CA ASN A 464 1.92 -8.70 -23.05
C ASN A 464 1.86 -9.12 -21.58
N TYR A 465 0.70 -9.07 -20.92
CA TYR A 465 0.59 -9.35 -19.47
C TYR A 465 -0.05 -10.71 -19.21
N THR A 466 0.36 -11.32 -18.10
CA THR A 466 -0.23 -12.54 -17.55
C THR A 466 -0.56 -12.29 -16.08
N ALA A 467 -1.85 -12.28 -15.73
CA ALA A 467 -2.36 -11.94 -14.39
C ALA A 467 -1.88 -10.57 -13.87
N GLY A 468 -1.81 -9.56 -14.74
CA GLY A 468 -1.34 -8.22 -14.40
C GLY A 468 0.19 -8.05 -14.31
N LEU A 469 0.98 -9.11 -14.50
CA LEU A 469 2.44 -9.04 -14.49
C LEU A 469 2.97 -8.72 -15.89
N SER A 470 3.94 -7.82 -15.97
CA SER A 470 4.69 -7.50 -17.18
C SER A 470 5.89 -8.41 -17.37
N ARG A 471 6.51 -8.32 -18.55
CA ARG A 471 7.75 -9.05 -18.85
C ARG A 471 8.83 -8.74 -17.80
N PHE A 472 9.02 -7.48 -17.45
CA PHE A 472 10.02 -7.07 -16.45
C PHE A 472 9.78 -7.72 -15.07
N ASP A 473 8.51 -7.90 -14.67
CA ASP A 473 8.18 -8.50 -13.36
C ASP A 473 8.64 -9.97 -13.26
N THR A 474 8.87 -10.67 -14.37
CA THR A 474 9.36 -12.06 -14.34
C THR A 474 10.77 -12.18 -13.79
N ILE A 475 11.55 -11.11 -13.82
CA ILE A 475 12.91 -11.06 -13.28
C ILE A 475 12.89 -11.25 -11.75
N PHE A 476 11.81 -10.83 -11.07
CA PHE A 476 11.74 -10.70 -9.61
C PHE A 476 10.93 -11.81 -8.90
N ARG A 477 10.47 -12.86 -9.60
CA ARG A 477 9.56 -13.90 -9.05
C ARG A 477 10.26 -14.96 -8.17
N GLY A 478 9.50 -15.53 -7.23
CA GLY A 478 9.94 -16.36 -6.10
C GLY A 478 10.63 -17.71 -6.38
N GLU A 479 11.44 -18.12 -5.40
CA GLU A 479 12.30 -19.31 -5.23
C GLU A 479 13.36 -19.63 -6.30
N GLU A 480 13.07 -19.42 -7.57
CA GLU A 480 14.06 -19.53 -8.64
C GLU A 480 14.10 -18.22 -9.44
N SER A 481 14.46 -17.13 -8.77
CA SER A 481 14.69 -15.82 -9.38
C SER A 481 15.91 -15.89 -10.29
N LYS A 482 15.75 -16.57 -11.45
CA LYS A 482 16.85 -17.22 -12.17
C LYS A 482 16.94 -17.03 -13.80
N ILE A 483 17.24 -15.87 -14.47
CA ILE A 483 18.01 -15.49 -15.73
C ILE A 483 19.51 -15.95 -15.78
N LYS A 484 19.87 -16.93 -16.64
CA LYS A 484 21.26 -17.16 -17.10
C LYS A 484 21.25 -17.31 -18.60
N ALA A 485 22.35 -16.90 -19.20
CA ALA A 485 22.75 -17.34 -20.52
C ALA A 485 22.95 -18.85 -20.56
N ASN A 486 22.35 -19.56 -21.51
CA ASN A 486 22.76 -20.94 -21.79
C ASN A 486 24.16 -20.92 -22.44
N THR A 487 25.21 -20.82 -21.64
CA THR A 487 26.60 -20.81 -22.13
C THR A 487 27.17 -22.21 -22.36
N THR A 488 26.48 -23.27 -21.92
CA THR A 488 27.05 -24.63 -21.90
C THR A 488 26.48 -25.58 -22.96
N THR A 489 25.27 -25.36 -23.51
CA THR A 489 24.65 -26.35 -24.42
C THR A 489 24.07 -25.81 -25.73
N SER A 490 23.98 -24.50 -25.92
CA SER A 490 23.61 -23.93 -27.22
C SER A 490 24.34 -22.63 -27.47
N LYS A 491 25.06 -22.52 -28.59
CA LYS A 491 25.60 -21.25 -29.12
C LYS A 491 24.49 -20.26 -29.54
N SER A 492 23.27 -20.42 -29.05
CA SER A 492 22.11 -19.63 -29.44
C SER A 492 22.12 -18.31 -28.67
N THR A 493 22.16 -17.21 -29.41
CA THR A 493 21.96 -15.84 -28.94
C THR A 493 20.48 -15.50 -28.71
N ASP A 494 19.57 -16.43 -29.04
CA ASP A 494 18.13 -16.24 -28.90
C ASP A 494 17.68 -16.51 -27.46
N TYR A 495 17.29 -15.43 -26.79
CA TYR A 495 16.99 -15.39 -25.36
C TYR A 495 15.78 -16.25 -24.97
N LYS A 496 14.89 -16.61 -25.91
CA LYS A 496 13.73 -17.47 -25.63
C LYS A 496 14.12 -18.89 -25.21
N ASN A 497 15.36 -19.28 -25.48
CA ASN A 497 15.90 -20.60 -25.17
C ASN A 497 16.59 -20.67 -23.78
N TRP A 498 16.52 -19.60 -22.97
CA TRP A 498 17.18 -19.49 -21.67
C TRP A 498 16.22 -19.92 -20.54
N THR A 499 16.65 -20.82 -19.64
CA THR A 499 15.72 -21.49 -18.70
C THR A 499 16.09 -21.46 -17.20
N GLN A 500 17.29 -21.01 -16.77
CA GLN A 500 17.74 -20.97 -15.34
C GLN A 500 18.84 -19.89 -15.13
N TRP A 501 18.93 -19.12 -14.00
CA TRP A 501 20.03 -18.19 -13.50
C TRP A 501 21.12 -19.05 -12.87
N ASP A 502 22.35 -18.58 -13.00
CA ASP A 502 23.48 -19.01 -12.19
C ASP A 502 23.37 -18.52 -10.74
N THR A 503 23.71 -19.36 -9.76
CA THR A 503 23.96 -18.94 -8.38
C THR A 503 25.31 -18.24 -8.18
N ASN A 504 26.17 -18.27 -9.19
CA ASN A 504 27.59 -17.88 -9.07
C ASN A 504 27.95 -16.61 -9.87
N ASN A 505 26.99 -15.89 -10.47
CA ASN A 505 27.28 -14.71 -11.29
C ASN A 505 27.18 -13.41 -10.46
N ASP A 506 28.32 -12.78 -10.21
CA ASP A 506 28.46 -11.57 -9.37
C ASP A 506 28.18 -10.24 -10.10
N HIS A 507 27.91 -10.22 -11.42
CA HIS A 507 27.87 -8.99 -12.23
C HIS A 507 26.61 -8.13 -12.08
N HIS A 508 25.57 -8.67 -11.46
CA HIS A 508 24.30 -7.99 -11.28
C HIS A 508 23.69 -8.31 -9.92
N LYS A 509 22.78 -7.45 -9.48
CA LYS A 509 22.08 -7.54 -8.20
C LYS A 509 20.62 -7.21 -8.44
N ILE A 510 19.76 -8.15 -8.10
CA ILE A 510 18.32 -7.89 -8.04
C ILE A 510 18.03 -7.36 -6.64
N ASN A 511 17.40 -6.20 -6.59
CA ASN A 511 16.91 -5.62 -5.35
C ASN A 511 15.37 -5.63 -5.38
N ALA A 512 14.79 -6.77 -5.02
CA ALA A 512 13.37 -6.88 -4.71
C ALA A 512 13.14 -6.39 -3.27
N ASN A 513 13.37 -5.09 -3.04
CA ASN A 513 13.27 -4.56 -1.68
C ASN A 513 11.80 -4.52 -1.24
N GLY A 514 11.47 -5.27 -0.20
CA GLY A 514 10.16 -5.27 0.45
C GLY A 514 9.86 -4.01 1.27
N LYS A 515 10.52 -2.88 0.97
CA LYS A 515 10.39 -1.63 1.70
C LYS A 515 9.82 -0.55 0.78
N LEU A 516 8.92 0.25 1.32
CA LEU A 516 8.34 1.40 0.62
C LEU A 516 9.32 2.56 0.64
N LEU A 517 9.53 3.20 -0.50
CA LEU A 517 10.19 4.50 -0.57
C LEU A 517 9.23 5.57 -0.08
N THR A 518 9.61 6.34 0.94
CA THR A 518 8.80 7.43 1.47
C THR A 518 9.56 8.75 1.53
N LEU A 519 8.85 9.86 1.73
CA LEU A 519 9.47 11.18 1.88
C LEU A 519 10.43 11.24 3.08
N SER A 520 10.15 10.53 4.16
CA SER A 520 11.00 10.50 5.36
C SER A 520 12.11 9.44 5.32
N ASP A 521 12.08 8.49 4.38
CA ASP A 521 13.05 7.39 4.31
C ASP A 521 14.47 7.89 4.01
N THR A 522 15.45 7.40 4.77
CA THR A 522 16.88 7.69 4.61
C THR A 522 17.70 6.45 4.24
N THR A 523 17.06 5.30 4.02
CA THR A 523 17.72 4.03 3.72
C THR A 523 18.12 3.88 2.26
N TYR A 524 17.41 4.56 1.35
CA TYR A 524 17.76 4.66 -0.06
C TYR A 524 18.67 5.87 -0.33
N SER A 525 19.45 5.80 -1.41
CA SER A 525 20.25 6.94 -1.85
C SER A 525 19.38 8.10 -2.31
N ASP A 526 19.92 9.31 -2.21
CA ASP A 526 19.29 10.52 -2.73
C ASP A 526 19.05 10.41 -4.25
N THR A 527 19.97 9.79 -4.99
CA THR A 527 19.85 9.55 -6.44
C THR A 527 18.59 8.75 -6.77
N VAL A 528 18.39 7.60 -6.12
CA VAL A 528 17.20 6.74 -6.32
C VAL A 528 15.94 7.52 -5.96
N LYS A 529 15.94 8.10 -4.75
CA LYS A 529 14.77 8.77 -4.18
C LYS A 529 14.29 9.93 -5.06
N PHE A 530 15.18 10.85 -5.40
CA PHE A 530 14.79 12.02 -6.18
C PHE A 530 14.50 11.68 -7.63
N SER A 531 15.15 10.68 -8.24
CA SER A 531 14.84 10.25 -9.60
C SER A 531 13.43 9.68 -9.72
N ILE A 532 13.01 8.83 -8.78
CA ILE A 532 11.66 8.23 -8.78
C ILE A 532 10.59 9.30 -8.56
N TYR A 533 10.75 10.16 -7.55
CA TYR A 533 9.75 11.21 -7.26
C TYR A 533 9.67 12.24 -8.38
N ASP A 534 10.80 12.62 -8.97
CA ASP A 534 10.80 13.53 -10.12
C ASP A 534 10.15 12.88 -11.33
N PHE A 535 10.47 11.62 -11.65
CA PHE A 535 9.83 10.91 -12.77
C PHE A 535 8.31 10.87 -12.63
N LEU A 536 7.80 10.60 -11.41
CA LEU A 536 6.37 10.52 -11.13
C LEU A 536 5.65 11.87 -11.21
N THR A 537 6.33 12.98 -10.89
CA THR A 537 5.64 14.27 -10.62
C THR A 537 6.02 15.38 -11.59
N SER A 538 7.11 15.22 -12.33
CA SER A 538 7.53 16.15 -13.37
C SER A 538 6.92 15.74 -14.71
N ASN A 539 5.98 16.54 -15.21
CA ASN A 539 5.25 16.34 -16.47
C ASN A 539 6.10 16.38 -17.75
N LYS A 540 7.43 16.40 -17.65
CA LYS A 540 8.38 16.50 -18.76
C LYS A 540 9.51 15.50 -18.62
N ASN A 541 9.27 14.30 -19.11
CA ASN A 541 10.34 13.33 -19.35
C ASN A 541 10.51 13.18 -20.87
N ASN A 542 11.15 14.19 -21.49
CA ASN A 542 11.61 14.09 -22.89
C ASN A 542 13.00 13.42 -22.97
N ASN A 543 13.49 12.85 -21.86
CA ASN A 543 14.73 12.09 -21.82
C ASN A 543 14.46 10.59 -22.04
N ASP A 544 13.75 10.27 -23.11
CA ASP A 544 13.46 8.89 -23.49
C ASP A 544 14.69 8.27 -24.17
N TRP A 545 14.93 6.99 -23.95
CA TRP A 545 15.92 6.19 -24.65
C TRP A 545 15.29 4.91 -25.14
N THR A 546 15.75 4.47 -26.31
CA THR A 546 15.28 3.25 -26.97
C THR A 546 16.46 2.45 -27.43
N TRP A 547 16.39 1.14 -27.27
CA TRP A 547 17.37 0.20 -27.81
C TRP A 547 17.50 0.36 -29.33
N LYS A 548 18.73 0.38 -29.82
CA LYS A 548 19.07 0.36 -31.25
C LYS A 548 19.43 -1.06 -31.66
N ASP A 549 18.62 -1.68 -32.51
CA ASP A 549 18.85 -3.02 -33.08
C ASP A 549 19.94 -2.98 -34.17
N GLU A 550 20.52 -4.13 -34.51
CA GLU A 550 21.58 -4.29 -35.53
C GLU A 550 21.23 -3.63 -36.88
N MET A 551 19.97 -3.74 -37.30
CA MET A 551 19.47 -3.10 -38.53
C MET A 551 19.50 -1.56 -38.48
N SER A 552 19.39 -0.95 -37.30
CA SER A 552 19.45 0.50 -37.12
C SER A 552 20.88 1.07 -37.08
N VAL A 553 21.89 0.19 -37.02
CA VAL A 553 23.32 0.54 -37.00
C VAL A 553 24.04 0.02 -38.27
N ASN A 554 23.31 -0.18 -39.37
CA ASN A 554 23.82 -0.74 -40.64
C ASN A 554 24.50 -2.12 -40.50
N GLY A 555 23.97 -2.99 -39.64
CA GLY A 555 24.27 -4.43 -39.64
C GLY A 555 25.56 -4.84 -38.94
N LYS A 556 26.62 -4.02 -38.91
CA LYS A 556 27.86 -4.28 -38.14
C LYS A 556 28.54 -3.00 -37.65
N LEU A 557 28.87 -2.96 -36.36
CA LEU A 557 29.59 -1.85 -35.74
C LEU A 557 31.08 -1.96 -36.03
N SER A 558 31.54 -1.21 -37.04
CA SER A 558 32.94 -1.22 -37.49
C SER A 558 33.91 -1.00 -36.33
N SER A 559 35.10 -1.63 -36.39
CA SER A 559 36.15 -1.48 -35.37
C SER A 559 36.43 0.00 -35.04
N ASP A 560 36.55 0.86 -36.05
CA ASP A 560 36.86 2.28 -35.84
C ASP A 560 35.72 3.05 -35.17
N GLU A 561 34.47 2.76 -35.50
CA GLU A 561 33.32 3.37 -34.83
C GLU A 561 33.19 2.89 -33.39
N PHE A 562 33.38 1.59 -33.15
CA PHE A 562 33.34 1.01 -31.82
C PHE A 562 34.44 1.57 -30.91
N LYS A 563 35.68 1.65 -31.39
CA LYS A 563 36.80 2.28 -30.66
C LYS A 563 36.49 3.76 -30.34
N LYS A 564 35.93 4.52 -31.29
CA LYS A 564 35.50 5.92 -31.03
C LYS A 564 34.48 6.01 -29.90
N VAL A 565 33.50 5.10 -29.88
CA VAL A 565 32.47 5.06 -28.83
C VAL A 565 33.08 4.72 -27.47
N LEU A 566 34.02 3.77 -27.42
CA LEU A 566 34.75 3.42 -26.19
C LEU A 566 35.59 4.59 -25.66
N THR A 567 36.34 5.27 -26.53
CA THR A 567 37.14 6.43 -26.15
C THR A 567 36.27 7.60 -25.69
N ALA A 568 35.17 7.88 -26.40
CA ALA A 568 34.17 8.86 -25.95
C ALA A 568 33.51 8.45 -24.61
N GLY A 569 33.47 7.15 -24.32
CA GLY A 569 33.02 6.57 -23.05
C GLY A 569 34.06 6.60 -21.92
N GLY A 570 35.25 7.19 -22.13
CA GLY A 570 36.27 7.39 -21.11
C GLY A 570 37.37 6.32 -21.03
N LEU A 571 37.45 5.41 -22.00
CA LEU A 571 38.57 4.47 -22.12
C LEU A 571 39.76 5.14 -22.82
N SER A 572 40.99 4.78 -22.43
CA SER A 572 42.18 5.18 -23.20
C SER A 572 42.20 4.51 -24.58
N SER A 573 42.99 5.04 -25.52
CA SER A 573 43.14 4.43 -26.85
C SER A 573 43.61 2.97 -26.77
N ASP A 574 44.50 2.67 -25.83
CA ASP A 574 45.02 1.31 -25.60
C ASP A 574 43.94 0.39 -25.01
N GLU A 575 43.16 0.89 -24.05
CA GLU A 575 42.03 0.14 -23.45
C GLU A 575 40.95 -0.15 -24.50
N ALA A 576 40.61 0.85 -25.32
CA ALA A 576 39.64 0.70 -26.41
C ALA A 576 40.09 -0.34 -27.43
N THR A 577 41.38 -0.33 -27.81
CA THR A 577 41.97 -1.32 -28.73
C THR A 577 41.96 -2.73 -28.13
N LYS A 578 42.27 -2.86 -26.84
CA LYS A 578 42.21 -4.16 -26.13
C LYS A 578 40.80 -4.74 -26.10
N VAL A 579 39.80 -3.91 -25.80
CA VAL A 579 38.38 -4.34 -25.77
C VAL A 579 37.92 -4.71 -27.18
N ASP A 580 38.17 -3.87 -28.19
CA ASP A 580 37.82 -4.16 -29.59
C ASP A 580 38.47 -5.45 -30.10
N GLY A 581 39.74 -5.70 -29.76
CA GLY A 581 40.43 -6.95 -30.13
C GLY A 581 39.89 -8.20 -29.41
N ALA A 582 39.41 -8.07 -28.17
CA ALA A 582 38.86 -9.19 -27.40
C ALA A 582 37.46 -9.62 -27.88
N ILE A 583 36.67 -8.68 -28.40
CA ILE A 583 35.36 -8.91 -29.01
C ILE A 583 35.35 -8.37 -30.44
N SER A 584 36.30 -8.88 -31.25
CA SER A 584 36.44 -8.49 -32.66
C SER A 584 35.16 -8.79 -33.44
N GLU A 585 34.85 -7.92 -34.40
CA GLU A 585 33.75 -8.10 -35.35
C GLU A 585 33.83 -9.49 -35.99
N SER A 586 32.73 -10.25 -35.92
CA SER A 586 32.69 -11.60 -36.48
C SER A 586 32.31 -11.60 -37.96
N SER A 587 32.77 -12.63 -38.69
CA SER A 587 32.35 -12.84 -40.08
C SER A 587 30.96 -13.48 -40.20
N GLY A 588 30.45 -14.10 -39.15
CA GLY A 588 29.12 -14.73 -39.10
C GLY A 588 28.00 -13.74 -38.73
N GLU A 589 26.73 -14.18 -38.87
CA GLU A 589 25.57 -13.49 -38.27
C GLU A 589 25.36 -14.01 -36.84
N ASN A 590 24.98 -13.12 -35.91
CA ASN A 590 24.52 -13.48 -34.56
C ASN A 590 25.56 -14.19 -33.64
N GLU A 591 26.84 -13.80 -33.68
CA GLU A 591 27.82 -14.29 -32.69
C GLU A 591 27.75 -13.51 -31.37
N SER A 592 27.96 -14.19 -30.24
CA SER A 592 27.99 -13.60 -28.88
C SER A 592 28.92 -12.37 -28.74
N ARG A 593 29.94 -12.25 -29.60
CA ARG A 593 30.86 -11.11 -29.64
C ARG A 593 30.20 -9.86 -30.21
N ASP A 594 29.47 -9.98 -31.33
CA ASP A 594 28.78 -8.84 -31.96
C ASP A 594 27.63 -8.33 -31.06
N ALA A 595 26.92 -9.25 -30.40
CA ALA A 595 25.95 -8.96 -29.36
C ALA A 595 26.54 -8.11 -28.20
N ALA A 596 27.73 -8.50 -27.71
CA ALA A 596 28.44 -7.73 -26.69
C ALA A 596 28.87 -6.34 -27.19
N ARG A 597 29.34 -6.22 -28.43
CA ARG A 597 29.68 -4.92 -29.06
C ARG A 597 28.46 -4.00 -29.14
N LEU A 598 27.34 -4.51 -29.64
CA LEU A 598 26.09 -3.76 -29.76
C LEU A 598 25.57 -3.29 -28.40
N THR A 599 25.72 -4.13 -27.37
CA THR A 599 25.31 -3.79 -26.00
C THR A 599 26.15 -2.67 -25.44
N ILE A 600 27.48 -2.75 -25.57
CA ILE A 600 28.38 -1.69 -25.13
C ILE A 600 28.07 -0.37 -25.85
N TYR A 601 27.78 -0.42 -27.16
CA TYR A 601 27.34 0.75 -27.92
C TYR A 601 26.04 1.37 -27.35
N ASN A 602 25.02 0.55 -27.13
CA ASN A 602 23.74 1.00 -26.57
C ASN A 602 23.91 1.59 -25.15
N LEU A 603 24.78 1.00 -24.33
CA LEU A 603 25.13 1.53 -23.02
C LEU A 603 25.87 2.85 -23.10
N ALA A 604 26.75 3.05 -24.08
CA ALA A 604 27.41 4.33 -24.29
C ALA A 604 26.38 5.44 -24.59
N GLU A 605 25.39 5.15 -25.44
CA GLU A 605 24.29 6.06 -25.76
C GLU A 605 23.39 6.35 -24.54
N LEU A 606 23.17 5.36 -23.69
CA LEU A 606 22.45 5.54 -22.43
C LEU A 606 23.24 6.43 -21.45
N PHE A 607 24.55 6.19 -21.30
CA PHE A 607 25.42 6.98 -20.42
C PHE A 607 25.47 8.45 -20.84
N LYS A 608 25.42 8.74 -22.15
CA LYS A 608 25.31 10.11 -22.67
C LYS A 608 24.09 10.84 -22.10
N LYS A 609 22.96 10.15 -21.93
CA LYS A 609 21.70 10.73 -21.44
C LYS A 609 21.62 10.88 -19.92
N ILE A 610 22.31 10.01 -19.17
CA ILE A 610 22.28 10.01 -17.70
C ILE A 610 23.26 11.02 -17.10
N ASN A 611 24.46 11.21 -17.68
CA ASN A 611 25.53 11.94 -16.97
C ASN A 611 26.57 12.68 -17.84
N GLN A 612 26.52 12.67 -19.17
CA GLN A 612 27.59 13.30 -19.98
C GLN A 612 27.19 14.68 -20.50
N LYS A 613 28.07 15.67 -20.29
CA LYS A 613 27.99 16.96 -20.96
C LYS A 613 28.32 16.79 -22.44
N ASN A 614 27.51 17.40 -23.30
CA ASN A 614 27.81 17.37 -24.73
C ASN A 614 28.92 18.39 -25.04
N SER A 615 30.05 17.91 -25.56
CA SER A 615 31.16 18.74 -26.03
C SER A 615 30.89 19.18 -27.47
N ASN A 616 30.45 20.43 -27.66
CA ASN A 616 30.33 21.15 -28.95
C ASN A 616 29.44 20.53 -30.04
N SER A 617 28.30 21.19 -30.32
CA SER A 617 27.71 21.19 -31.67
C SER A 617 28.44 22.23 -32.53
N SER A 618 29.45 21.79 -33.27
CA SER A 618 29.88 22.46 -34.51
C SER A 618 29.42 21.59 -35.67
N GLY A 619 28.33 21.97 -36.35
CA GLY A 619 27.84 21.21 -37.49
C GLY A 619 26.49 21.67 -38.05
N ASN A 620 26.53 22.75 -38.83
CA ASN A 620 25.71 23.02 -40.01
C ASN A 620 24.16 23.16 -39.90
N SER A 621 23.71 24.40 -39.69
CA SER A 621 22.64 24.97 -40.53
C SER A 621 22.99 26.45 -40.80
N GLY A 622 22.98 26.85 -42.07
CA GLY A 622 23.70 28.01 -42.57
C GLY A 622 23.18 29.37 -42.11
N GLY A 623 24.09 30.35 -42.08
CA GLY A 623 23.80 31.77 -41.91
C GLY A 623 25.03 32.57 -41.52
N SER A 624 25.68 33.21 -42.49
CA SER A 624 26.84 34.09 -42.31
C SER A 624 26.60 35.23 -41.32
N SER A 625 27.57 35.51 -40.45
CA SER A 625 28.16 36.86 -40.28
C SER A 625 29.22 36.90 -39.15
N SER A 626 30.21 37.74 -39.41
CA SER A 626 31.46 37.94 -38.68
C SER A 626 31.32 38.68 -37.35
N SER A 627 32.10 38.29 -36.33
CA SER A 627 33.09 39.16 -35.65
C SER A 627 33.67 38.43 -34.42
N GLY A 628 35.00 38.52 -34.27
CA GLY A 628 35.73 37.82 -33.23
C GLY A 628 35.54 38.43 -31.85
N THR A 629 35.43 37.56 -30.84
CA THR A 629 35.79 37.88 -29.45
C THR A 629 36.34 36.62 -28.78
N SER A 630 37.46 36.79 -28.09
CA SER A 630 38.26 35.82 -27.33
C SER A 630 37.46 34.79 -26.54
N GLY A 631 37.85 33.52 -26.68
CA GLY A 631 37.20 32.35 -26.10
C GLY A 631 37.15 32.35 -24.58
N THR A 632 35.95 32.53 -24.04
CA THR A 632 35.57 32.01 -22.73
C THR A 632 35.24 30.54 -22.88
N ASN A 633 35.84 29.67 -22.06
CA ASN A 633 35.45 28.27 -21.88
C ASN A 633 33.93 28.16 -21.64
N THR A 634 33.15 27.95 -22.69
CA THR A 634 31.74 27.62 -22.58
C THR A 634 31.64 26.19 -22.07
N ASN A 635 31.55 26.07 -20.75
CA ASN A 635 31.14 24.83 -20.08
C ASN A 635 29.81 24.38 -20.69
N GLY A 636 29.84 23.30 -21.48
CA GLY A 636 28.68 22.80 -22.20
C GLY A 636 27.47 22.65 -21.28
N VAL A 637 26.33 23.21 -21.70
CA VAL A 637 25.03 23.01 -21.07
C VAL A 637 24.51 21.66 -21.54
N ASN A 638 24.27 20.74 -20.62
CA ASN A 638 23.60 19.48 -20.93
C ASN A 638 22.10 19.76 -21.14
N ASN A 639 21.52 19.29 -22.25
CA ASN A 639 20.13 19.58 -22.60
C ASN A 639 19.11 18.74 -21.80
N SER A 640 19.52 17.65 -21.14
CA SER A 640 18.68 16.89 -20.22
C SER A 640 18.87 17.41 -18.80
N SER A 641 17.81 17.96 -18.20
CA SER A 641 17.81 18.48 -16.82
C SER A 641 17.78 17.38 -15.74
N ASN A 642 17.92 16.10 -16.12
CA ASN A 642 17.55 14.97 -15.29
C ASN A 642 18.70 13.95 -15.24
N ILE A 643 19.02 13.49 -14.03
CA ILE A 643 20.04 12.47 -13.73
C ILE A 643 19.56 11.03 -14.01
N TYR A 644 18.42 10.90 -14.68
CA TYR A 644 17.81 9.64 -15.07
C TYR A 644 17.28 9.74 -16.50
N THR A 645 17.13 8.58 -17.12
CA THR A 645 16.60 8.39 -18.47
C THR A 645 15.39 7.48 -18.40
N VAL A 646 14.34 7.78 -19.17
CA VAL A 646 13.16 6.91 -19.25
C VAL A 646 13.43 5.84 -20.30
N LEU A 647 13.36 4.58 -19.89
CA LEU A 647 13.55 3.44 -20.79
C LEU A 647 12.24 2.91 -21.33
N ASN A 648 11.17 2.95 -20.51
CA ASN A 648 9.82 2.57 -20.92
C ASN A 648 8.79 3.40 -20.16
N LYS A 649 8.15 4.34 -20.86
CA LYS A 649 7.19 5.27 -20.27
C LYS A 649 5.85 4.62 -19.93
N GLU A 650 5.46 3.55 -20.61
CA GLU A 650 4.19 2.85 -20.39
C GLU A 650 4.27 1.95 -19.15
N GLU A 651 5.43 1.34 -18.92
CA GLU A 651 5.71 0.49 -17.77
C GLU A 651 6.28 1.24 -16.56
N GLY A 652 6.68 2.50 -16.71
CA GLY A 652 7.29 3.27 -15.64
C GLY A 652 8.72 2.84 -15.31
N ILE A 653 9.51 2.49 -16.32
CA ILE A 653 10.90 2.03 -16.18
C ILE A 653 11.85 3.19 -16.48
N ILE A 654 12.73 3.48 -15.52
CA ILE A 654 13.80 4.48 -15.62
C ILE A 654 15.16 3.85 -15.38
N ALA A 655 16.21 4.51 -15.86
CA ALA A 655 17.58 4.19 -15.54
C ALA A 655 18.36 5.40 -15.02
N PHE A 656 19.20 5.15 -14.03
CA PHE A 656 20.11 6.11 -13.44
C PHE A 656 21.35 5.37 -12.91
N ILE A 657 22.38 6.12 -12.53
CA ILE A 657 23.62 5.54 -12.00
C ILE A 657 23.78 5.97 -10.56
N ASP A 658 24.10 5.01 -9.69
CA ASP A 658 24.29 5.23 -8.26
C ASP A 658 25.42 4.34 -7.72
N GLY A 659 25.71 4.44 -6.42
CA GLY A 659 26.85 3.83 -5.74
C GLY A 659 27.17 2.37 -6.08
N ASP A 660 26.14 1.59 -6.39
CA ASP A 660 26.23 0.15 -6.61
C ASP A 660 26.31 -0.24 -8.09
N GLY A 661 26.05 0.67 -9.04
CA GLY A 661 26.06 0.36 -10.47
C GLY A 661 25.13 1.19 -11.35
N LEU A 662 24.80 0.64 -12.52
CA LEU A 662 23.70 1.12 -13.37
C LEU A 662 22.39 0.48 -12.90
N HIS A 663 21.44 1.31 -12.48
CA HIS A 663 20.14 0.90 -11.99
C HIS A 663 19.11 0.92 -13.12
N ILE A 664 18.35 -0.16 -13.26
CA ILE A 664 17.17 -0.29 -14.10
C ILE A 664 15.99 -0.49 -13.15
N THR A 665 15.24 0.58 -12.93
CA THR A 665 14.20 0.63 -11.90
C THR A 665 12.82 0.74 -12.53
N LYS A 666 11.91 -0.17 -12.17
CA LYS A 666 10.49 -0.10 -12.50
C LYS A 666 9.70 0.35 -11.29
N ILE A 667 8.81 1.32 -11.47
CA ILE A 667 7.81 1.66 -10.45
C ILE A 667 6.67 0.64 -10.51
N ASP A 668 6.55 -0.17 -9.46
CA ASP A 668 5.53 -1.22 -9.42
C ASP A 668 4.15 -0.59 -9.24
N GLY A 669 3.15 -1.10 -9.95
CA GLY A 669 1.82 -0.50 -10.00
C GLY A 669 1.71 0.82 -10.78
N TYR A 670 2.75 1.26 -11.52
CA TYR A 670 2.74 2.51 -12.29
C TYR A 670 1.56 2.64 -13.27
N LYS A 671 1.04 1.53 -13.80
CA LYS A 671 -0.18 1.55 -14.63
C LYS A 671 -1.42 2.06 -13.92
N LEU A 672 -1.54 1.79 -12.62
CA LEU A 672 -2.63 2.33 -11.79
C LEU A 672 -2.47 3.84 -11.60
N ILE A 673 -1.23 4.34 -11.69
CA ILE A 673 -0.91 5.76 -11.61
C ILE A 673 -1.20 6.48 -12.94
N ASN A 674 -0.93 5.85 -14.07
CA ASN A 674 -1.00 6.49 -15.40
C ASN A 674 -2.23 6.09 -16.24
N ASN A 675 -3.31 5.60 -15.61
CA ASN A 675 -4.50 5.12 -16.34
C ASN A 675 -5.41 6.28 -16.79
N LYS A 676 -5.71 6.35 -18.09
CA LYS A 676 -6.53 7.41 -18.69
C LYS A 676 -8.04 7.09 -18.75
N GLU A 677 -8.47 5.84 -18.53
CA GLU A 677 -9.80 5.39 -19.02
C GLU A 677 -10.88 5.05 -17.99
N ASN A 678 -10.61 5.04 -16.69
CA ASN A 678 -11.57 4.52 -15.70
C ASN A 678 -12.40 5.61 -14.98
N ASN A 679 -13.04 6.50 -15.75
CA ASN A 679 -14.06 7.42 -15.24
C ASN A 679 -15.44 6.75 -15.22
N THR A 680 -15.72 6.03 -14.14
CA THR A 680 -17.09 5.80 -13.71
C THR A 680 -17.16 6.23 -12.25
N SER A 681 -17.71 7.42 -12.04
CA SER A 681 -18.09 7.92 -10.71
C SER A 681 -19.06 6.94 -10.09
N VAL A 682 -18.60 6.16 -9.11
CA VAL A 682 -19.51 5.37 -8.27
C VAL A 682 -20.14 6.34 -7.29
N THR A 683 -21.32 6.85 -7.63
CA THR A 683 -22.19 7.60 -6.71
C THR A 683 -22.67 6.66 -5.61
N SER A 684 -21.99 6.66 -4.47
CA SER A 684 -22.24 5.74 -3.36
C SER A 684 -23.56 6.04 -2.63
N THR A 685 -24.59 5.25 -2.89
CA THR A 685 -25.78 5.14 -2.02
C THR A 685 -25.48 4.16 -0.85
N GLN A 686 -26.20 4.28 0.28
CA GLN A 686 -25.97 3.44 1.47
C GLN A 686 -26.18 1.93 1.20
N GLU A 687 -27.10 1.56 0.31
CA GLU A 687 -27.31 0.17 -0.12
C GLU A 687 -26.12 -0.40 -0.89
N GLN A 688 -25.45 0.42 -1.72
CA GLN A 688 -24.23 0.01 -2.41
C GLN A 688 -23.07 -0.27 -1.43
N GLN A 689 -22.99 0.44 -0.30
CA GLN A 689 -21.93 0.19 0.69
C GLN A 689 -22.08 -1.16 1.41
N ASN A 690 -23.31 -1.58 1.74
CA ASN A 690 -23.57 -2.88 2.35
C ASN A 690 -23.37 -4.04 1.36
N VAL A 691 -23.80 -3.90 0.11
CA VAL A 691 -23.54 -4.92 -0.93
C VAL A 691 -22.03 -5.08 -1.16
N ASN A 692 -21.27 -3.99 -1.03
CA ASN A 692 -19.83 -4.00 -1.23
C ASN A 692 -19.09 -4.68 -0.06
N SER A 693 -19.48 -4.47 1.19
CA SER A 693 -18.84 -5.15 2.34
C SER A 693 -19.03 -6.67 2.30
N ILE A 694 -20.22 -7.15 1.91
CA ILE A 694 -20.52 -8.58 1.73
C ILE A 694 -19.62 -9.22 0.68
N LYS A 695 -19.47 -8.57 -0.48
CA LYS A 695 -18.60 -9.06 -1.57
C LYS A 695 -17.14 -9.15 -1.13
N GLN A 696 -16.64 -8.10 -0.48
CA GLN A 696 -15.28 -8.10 0.01
C GLN A 696 -15.04 -9.15 1.11
N THR A 697 -16.05 -9.41 1.95
CA THR A 697 -16.04 -10.51 2.91
C THR A 697 -15.78 -11.83 2.20
N ALA A 698 -16.59 -12.12 1.18
CA ALA A 698 -16.54 -13.36 0.44
C ALA A 698 -15.17 -13.55 -0.22
N VAL A 699 -14.63 -12.52 -0.88
CA VAL A 699 -13.30 -12.54 -1.50
C VAL A 699 -12.20 -12.90 -0.50
N LEU A 700 -12.18 -12.26 0.67
CA LEU A 700 -11.13 -12.52 1.66
C LEU A 700 -11.25 -13.92 2.29
N LYS A 701 -12.48 -14.42 2.50
CA LYS A 701 -12.70 -15.80 2.96
C LYS A 701 -12.26 -16.83 1.91
N GLN A 702 -12.45 -16.51 0.64
CA GLN A 702 -11.95 -17.33 -0.46
C GLN A 702 -10.41 -17.33 -0.48
N ILE A 703 -9.76 -16.17 -0.35
CA ILE A 703 -8.29 -16.07 -0.20
C ILE A 703 -7.81 -16.91 0.99
N ARG A 704 -8.51 -16.85 2.12
CA ARG A 704 -8.18 -17.67 3.29
C ARG A 704 -8.29 -19.15 3.04
N SER A 705 -9.30 -19.57 2.29
CA SER A 705 -9.49 -20.96 1.90
C SER A 705 -8.36 -21.44 0.98
N LEU A 706 -7.83 -20.55 0.13
CA LEU A 706 -6.66 -20.85 -0.67
C LEU A 706 -5.43 -21.12 0.17
N TYR A 707 -5.23 -20.51 1.35
CA TYR A 707 -4.06 -20.79 2.20
C TYR A 707 -3.98 -22.26 2.64
N SER A 708 -5.11 -22.99 2.66
CA SER A 708 -5.14 -24.42 2.97
C SER A 708 -4.80 -25.32 1.78
N SER A 709 -4.65 -24.75 0.58
CA SER A 709 -4.32 -25.46 -0.65
C SER A 709 -2.82 -25.71 -0.79
N SER A 710 -2.45 -26.82 -1.43
CA SER A 710 -1.06 -27.12 -1.81
C SER A 710 -0.50 -26.13 -2.85
N ASN A 711 -1.35 -25.38 -3.54
CA ASN A 711 -0.97 -24.36 -4.52
C ASN A 711 -1.03 -22.92 -3.97
N SER A 712 -1.23 -22.74 -2.65
CA SER A 712 -1.39 -21.44 -1.99
C SER A 712 -0.20 -20.49 -2.21
N ASN A 713 1.01 -21.06 -2.16
CA ASN A 713 2.28 -20.38 -2.40
C ASN A 713 2.40 -19.77 -3.80
N VAL A 714 1.59 -20.25 -4.76
CA VAL A 714 1.59 -19.76 -6.14
C VAL A 714 0.33 -18.97 -6.45
N LEU A 715 -0.86 -19.52 -6.19
CA LEU A 715 -2.12 -18.91 -6.65
C LEU A 715 -2.43 -17.58 -5.95
N ILE A 716 -2.12 -17.44 -4.66
CA ILE A 716 -2.45 -16.22 -3.92
C ILE A 716 -1.68 -15.00 -4.46
N PRO A 717 -0.35 -15.06 -4.69
CA PRO A 717 0.38 -13.99 -5.36
C PRO A 717 -0.22 -13.58 -6.71
N TYR A 718 -0.57 -14.55 -7.56
CA TYR A 718 -1.22 -14.30 -8.86
C TYR A 718 -2.61 -13.67 -8.72
N LEU A 719 -3.40 -14.11 -7.75
CA LEU A 719 -4.73 -13.58 -7.48
C LEU A 719 -4.67 -12.10 -7.08
N ILE A 720 -3.84 -11.76 -6.10
CA ILE A 720 -3.71 -10.37 -5.64
C ILE A 720 -3.15 -9.49 -6.76
N ASN A 721 -2.18 -10.01 -7.53
CA ASN A 721 -1.59 -9.25 -8.63
C ASN A 721 -2.57 -8.97 -9.78
N SER A 722 -3.54 -9.86 -10.01
CA SER A 722 -4.54 -9.66 -11.07
C SER A 722 -5.38 -8.38 -10.89
N THR A 723 -5.34 -7.72 -9.72
CA THR A 723 -5.88 -6.37 -9.53
C THR A 723 -5.24 -5.30 -10.42
N LEU A 724 -3.99 -5.51 -10.89
CA LEU A 724 -3.30 -4.69 -11.87
C LEU A 724 -3.87 -4.83 -13.30
N GLU A 725 -4.63 -5.90 -13.55
CA GLU A 725 -5.16 -6.25 -14.87
C GLU A 725 -6.44 -5.48 -15.23
N ASN A 726 -6.95 -4.58 -14.37
CA ASN A 726 -8.14 -3.73 -14.60
C ASN A 726 -8.02 -2.69 -15.73
N ASN A 727 -6.99 -2.81 -16.56
CA ASN A 727 -6.94 -2.17 -17.86
C ASN A 727 -7.74 -3.03 -18.85
N LYS A 728 -8.96 -2.58 -19.18
CA LYS A 728 -9.87 -3.17 -20.15
C LYS A 728 -9.16 -4.05 -21.17
N ASN A 729 -9.48 -5.33 -21.13
CA ASN A 729 -9.67 -6.15 -22.32
C ASN A 729 -10.26 -7.52 -21.98
N VAL A 730 -11.48 -7.50 -21.41
CA VAL A 730 -12.38 -8.65 -21.42
C VAL A 730 -12.80 -8.88 -22.87
N SER A 731 -12.05 -9.73 -23.57
CA SER A 731 -12.48 -10.68 -24.60
C SER A 731 -11.25 -11.13 -25.37
N THR A 732 -10.49 -12.06 -24.79
CA THR A 732 -9.86 -13.10 -25.60
C THR A 732 -10.46 -14.40 -25.13
N THR A 733 -11.67 -14.66 -25.63
CA THR A 733 -12.06 -16.02 -25.99
C THR A 733 -10.88 -16.58 -26.75
N SER A 734 -10.13 -17.48 -26.13
CA SER A 734 -9.23 -18.36 -26.85
C SER A 734 -10.12 -19.27 -27.70
N THR A 735 -10.54 -18.77 -28.86
CA THR A 735 -11.06 -19.62 -29.92
C THR A 735 -9.91 -20.50 -30.36
N THR A 736 -9.98 -21.76 -29.94
CA THR A 736 -9.30 -22.89 -30.56
C THR A 736 -9.74 -22.97 -32.02
N SER A 737 -9.10 -22.21 -32.91
CA SER A 737 -9.19 -22.46 -34.34
C SER A 737 -8.10 -23.45 -34.71
N VAL A 738 -8.47 -24.73 -34.75
CA VAL A 738 -7.76 -25.74 -35.53
C VAL A 738 -7.96 -25.34 -36.99
N GLY A 739 -7.01 -24.59 -37.53
CA GLY A 739 -6.96 -24.17 -38.92
C GLY A 739 -5.53 -24.30 -39.41
N THR A 740 -5.26 -25.36 -40.15
CA THR A 740 -4.02 -25.57 -40.91
C THR A 740 -3.87 -24.45 -41.93
N GLY A 741 -2.95 -23.51 -41.65
CA GLY A 741 -2.55 -22.45 -42.55
C GLY A 741 -1.38 -21.69 -41.94
N ALA A 742 -0.20 -21.81 -42.53
CA ALA A 742 1.00 -21.11 -42.10
C ALA A 742 0.78 -19.59 -42.19
N ALA A 743 0.62 -18.96 -41.03
CA ALA A 743 0.69 -17.52 -40.84
C ALA A 743 1.80 -17.25 -39.82
N SER A 744 2.60 -16.22 -40.10
CA SER A 744 3.79 -15.80 -39.36
C SER A 744 3.58 -15.78 -37.84
N THR A 745 4.61 -16.19 -37.11
CA THR A 745 4.71 -16.16 -35.65
C THR A 745 4.31 -14.78 -35.11
N ASN A 746 3.11 -14.67 -34.54
CA ASN A 746 2.68 -13.48 -33.81
C ASN A 746 3.55 -13.34 -32.55
N ASP A 747 4.22 -12.19 -32.41
CA ASP A 747 5.15 -11.83 -31.33
C ASP A 747 4.44 -11.65 -29.96
N LYS A 748 3.82 -12.72 -29.46
CA LYS A 748 3.38 -12.79 -28.06
C LYS A 748 4.56 -13.21 -27.21
N TRP A 749 4.81 -12.49 -26.11
CA TRP A 749 5.76 -12.94 -25.09
C TRP A 749 5.52 -14.40 -24.73
N ASP A 750 6.57 -15.22 -24.80
CA ASP A 750 6.49 -16.65 -24.48
C ASP A 750 6.47 -16.85 -22.96
N TRP A 751 5.34 -16.50 -22.36
CA TRP A 751 5.03 -16.82 -20.98
C TRP A 751 5.17 -18.32 -20.76
N THR A 752 5.82 -18.73 -19.65
CA THR A 752 5.96 -20.16 -19.39
C THR A 752 4.59 -20.81 -19.31
N LYS A 753 4.50 -22.09 -19.72
CA LYS A 753 3.25 -22.86 -19.63
C LYS A 753 2.64 -22.83 -18.22
N LYS A 754 3.50 -22.77 -17.18
CA LYS A 754 3.08 -22.64 -15.78
C LYS A 754 2.43 -21.30 -15.50
N ASP A 755 3.02 -20.17 -15.94
CA ASP A 755 2.46 -18.84 -15.72
C ASP A 755 1.09 -18.70 -16.40
N LEU A 756 0.97 -19.17 -17.64
CA LEU A 756 -0.30 -19.20 -18.37
C LEU A 756 -1.35 -20.05 -17.66
N SER A 757 -0.94 -21.20 -17.13
CA SER A 757 -1.81 -22.08 -16.33
C SER A 757 -2.27 -21.40 -15.05
N TYR A 758 -1.36 -20.77 -14.29
CA TYR A 758 -1.72 -20.11 -13.03
C TYR A 758 -2.62 -18.90 -13.25
N ALA A 759 -2.35 -18.06 -14.26
CA ALA A 759 -3.24 -16.95 -14.59
C ALA A 759 -4.64 -17.42 -15.02
N SER A 760 -4.71 -18.51 -15.79
CA SER A 760 -5.99 -19.13 -16.17
C SER A 760 -6.71 -19.68 -14.94
N SER A 761 -5.99 -20.37 -14.05
CA SER A 761 -6.53 -20.83 -12.76
C SER A 761 -7.11 -19.67 -11.95
N ILE A 762 -6.38 -18.57 -11.79
CA ILE A 762 -6.88 -17.39 -11.04
C ILE A 762 -8.17 -16.84 -11.62
N LYS A 763 -8.23 -16.69 -12.94
CA LYS A 763 -9.44 -16.25 -13.61
C LYS A 763 -10.62 -17.16 -13.27
N ASN A 764 -10.36 -18.46 -13.11
CA ASN A 764 -11.35 -19.52 -12.93
C ASN A 764 -11.64 -19.90 -11.46
N LEU A 765 -10.99 -19.28 -10.46
CA LEU A 765 -11.25 -19.53 -9.03
C LEU A 765 -12.60 -18.98 -8.54
N GLY A 766 -13.25 -18.13 -9.34
CA GLY A 766 -14.50 -17.49 -8.97
C GLY A 766 -14.40 -16.37 -7.95
N ILE A 767 -13.20 -15.79 -7.79
CA ILE A 767 -12.91 -14.73 -6.84
C ILE A 767 -12.91 -13.38 -7.56
N ASP A 768 -13.83 -12.48 -7.20
CA ASP A 768 -13.87 -11.10 -7.71
C ASP A 768 -12.91 -10.19 -6.93
N ILE A 769 -11.61 -10.38 -7.14
CA ILE A 769 -10.57 -9.66 -6.40
C ILE A 769 -10.65 -8.12 -6.54
N ASN A 770 -11.28 -7.63 -7.61
CA ASN A 770 -11.44 -6.20 -7.87
C ASN A 770 -12.41 -5.51 -6.91
N SER A 771 -13.28 -6.28 -6.27
CA SER A 771 -14.18 -5.75 -5.24
C SER A 771 -13.44 -5.42 -3.94
N LEU A 772 -12.30 -6.06 -3.66
CA LEU A 772 -11.52 -5.95 -2.42
C LEU A 772 -11.04 -4.51 -2.16
N ASN A 773 -11.38 -3.96 -0.98
CA ASN A 773 -11.09 -2.58 -0.59
C ASN A 773 -11.50 -1.53 -1.63
N SER A 774 -12.55 -1.78 -2.40
CA SER A 774 -13.08 -0.83 -3.39
C SER A 774 -13.64 0.47 -2.78
N ASN A 775 -13.70 0.56 -1.45
CA ASN A 775 -13.93 1.80 -0.71
C ASN A 775 -12.72 2.75 -0.76
N ILE A 776 -11.52 2.28 -1.09
CA ILE A 776 -10.34 3.11 -1.36
C ILE A 776 -10.45 3.62 -2.81
N ARG A 777 -10.45 4.96 -2.97
CA ARG A 777 -10.69 5.61 -4.26
C ARG A 777 -9.46 5.60 -5.14
N ASN A 778 -8.29 5.82 -4.54
CA ASN A 778 -7.01 5.81 -5.23
C ASN A 778 -6.62 4.36 -5.55
N ASP A 779 -6.56 4.02 -6.84
CA ASP A 779 -6.31 2.64 -7.28
C ASP A 779 -4.90 2.17 -6.87
N TYR A 780 -3.90 3.07 -6.84
CA TYR A 780 -2.53 2.75 -6.41
C TYR A 780 -2.46 2.49 -4.89
N GLU A 781 -3.11 3.34 -4.09
CA GLU A 781 -3.27 3.13 -2.64
C GLU A 781 -3.96 1.79 -2.36
N ARG A 782 -5.05 1.48 -3.08
CA ARG A 782 -5.77 0.20 -2.96
C ARG A 782 -4.87 -0.99 -3.28
N PHE A 783 -4.01 -0.86 -4.29
CA PHE A 783 -3.03 -1.90 -4.65
C PHE A 783 -2.01 -2.15 -3.53
N LEU A 784 -1.41 -1.08 -2.97
CA LEU A 784 -0.49 -1.21 -1.84
C LEU A 784 -1.15 -1.92 -0.65
N VAL A 785 -2.38 -1.50 -0.33
CA VAL A 785 -3.19 -2.10 0.72
C VAL A 785 -3.46 -3.57 0.46
N ASN A 786 -3.92 -3.94 -0.74
CA ASN A 786 -4.34 -5.31 -1.07
C ASN A 786 -3.16 -6.29 -1.03
N ILE A 787 -1.95 -5.85 -1.43
CA ILE A 787 -0.73 -6.65 -1.29
C ILE A 787 -0.41 -6.92 0.18
N SER A 788 -0.53 -5.92 1.03
CA SER A 788 -0.25 -6.05 2.47
C SER A 788 -1.23 -6.95 3.23
N LEU A 789 -2.27 -7.47 2.57
CA LEU A 789 -3.20 -8.44 3.17
C LEU A 789 -2.71 -9.89 3.05
N ILE A 790 -1.63 -10.09 2.31
CA ILE A 790 -1.03 -11.42 2.13
C ILE A 790 -0.35 -11.83 3.44
N ASP A 791 -0.69 -13.02 3.92
CA ASP A 791 -0.06 -13.64 5.08
C ASP A 791 1.32 -14.17 4.65
N ASN A 792 2.33 -13.32 4.82
CA ASN A 792 3.72 -13.61 4.47
C ASN A 792 4.30 -14.84 5.21
N SER A 793 3.65 -15.31 6.28
CA SER A 793 4.04 -16.56 6.94
C SER A 793 3.62 -17.82 6.16
N LYS A 794 2.67 -17.69 5.24
CA LYS A 794 2.08 -18.80 4.46
C LYS A 794 2.42 -18.75 2.96
N THR A 795 2.61 -17.56 2.39
CA THR A 795 2.94 -17.39 0.97
C THR A 795 3.85 -16.18 0.77
N LYS A 796 4.66 -16.18 -0.30
CA LYS A 796 5.51 -15.04 -0.65
C LYS A 796 4.84 -14.22 -1.76
N PRO A 797 4.49 -12.94 -1.54
CA PRO A 797 3.93 -12.09 -2.58
C PRO A 797 4.98 -11.77 -3.66
N PHE A 798 4.54 -11.40 -4.87
CA PHE A 798 5.44 -10.84 -5.88
C PHE A 798 6.10 -9.55 -5.42
N TYR A 799 5.33 -8.75 -4.67
CA TYR A 799 5.73 -7.47 -4.10
C TYR A 799 5.69 -7.59 -2.58
N ASN A 800 6.84 -7.70 -1.92
CA ASN A 800 6.91 -7.98 -0.48
C ASN A 800 6.76 -6.72 0.39
N ILE A 801 5.63 -6.00 0.29
CA ILE A 801 5.39 -4.77 1.06
C ILE A 801 4.29 -4.91 2.10
N ASP A 802 4.41 -4.12 3.18
CA ASP A 802 3.44 -4.08 4.27
C ASP A 802 3.15 -2.63 4.68
N ILE A 803 2.27 -1.97 3.92
CA ILE A 803 1.82 -0.60 4.22
C ILE A 803 1.06 -0.55 5.56
N LEU A 804 0.40 -1.63 5.97
CA LEU A 804 -0.34 -1.66 7.24
C LEU A 804 0.60 -1.61 8.43
N SER A 805 1.72 -2.34 8.36
CA SER A 805 2.80 -2.27 9.35
C SER A 805 3.48 -0.91 9.35
N GLU A 806 3.75 -0.31 8.19
CA GLU A 806 4.33 1.05 8.11
C GLU A 806 3.38 2.12 8.67
N VAL A 807 2.08 2.03 8.38
CA VAL A 807 1.06 2.89 8.99
C VAL A 807 1.01 2.65 10.50
N SER A 808 1.04 1.40 10.97
CA SER A 808 1.07 1.04 12.40
C SER A 808 2.30 1.63 13.10
N LYS A 809 3.50 1.52 12.50
CA LYS A 809 4.72 2.16 13.00
C LYS A 809 4.60 3.67 13.03
N SER A 810 3.93 4.26 12.03
CA SER A 810 3.69 5.70 12.02
C SER A 810 2.87 6.13 13.24
N ILE A 811 1.78 5.43 13.54
CA ILE A 811 0.91 5.80 14.66
C ILE A 811 1.38 5.30 16.04
N GLN A 812 2.47 4.52 16.11
CA GLN A 812 3.00 3.96 17.36
C GLN A 812 3.86 4.97 18.12
N SER A 813 3.70 5.00 19.45
CA SER A 813 4.56 5.74 20.36
C SER A 813 5.97 5.11 20.41
N GLY A 814 6.83 5.43 19.44
CA GLY A 814 8.22 4.95 19.31
C GLY A 814 9.24 6.08 19.09
N ASN A 815 10.52 5.70 18.99
CA ASN A 815 11.72 6.57 19.01
C ASN A 815 11.81 7.68 17.94
N ASP A 816 10.96 7.66 16.91
CA ASP A 816 10.92 8.71 15.90
C ASP A 816 9.61 9.49 15.98
N SER A 817 9.67 10.62 16.69
CA SER A 817 8.52 11.50 16.93
C SER A 817 7.91 12.10 15.67
N SER A 818 8.62 12.10 14.53
CA SER A 818 8.07 12.57 13.26
C SER A 818 7.00 11.65 12.68
N LEU A 819 6.99 10.38 13.10
CA LEU A 819 6.11 9.36 12.57
C LEU A 819 4.73 9.36 13.26
N GLN A 820 4.67 9.77 14.54
CA GLN A 820 3.50 9.77 15.45
C GLN A 820 2.39 10.74 15.08
N ALA A 821 1.95 10.70 13.83
CA ALA A 821 1.07 11.66 13.19
C ALA A 821 -0.06 12.19 14.09
N ASN A 822 -0.42 13.45 13.88
CA ASN A 822 -1.51 14.21 14.48
C ASN A 822 -2.92 13.61 14.27
N TRP A 823 -3.01 12.33 13.95
CA TRP A 823 -4.20 11.60 13.54
C TRP A 823 -5.30 11.68 14.60
N LEU A 824 -4.96 11.68 15.89
CA LEU A 824 -5.96 11.73 16.97
C LEU A 824 -6.72 13.06 16.94
N TYR A 825 -5.98 14.18 16.90
CA TYR A 825 -6.57 15.50 16.81
C TYR A 825 -7.35 15.69 15.51
N GLU A 826 -6.76 15.31 14.36
CA GLU A 826 -7.40 15.50 13.05
C GLU A 826 -8.66 14.63 12.87
N LEU A 827 -8.62 13.38 13.34
CA LEU A 827 -9.78 12.49 13.30
C LEU A 827 -10.90 13.06 14.15
N PHE A 828 -10.64 13.30 15.44
CA PHE A 828 -11.68 13.71 16.39
C PHE A 828 -12.25 15.11 16.11
N THR A 829 -11.46 16.02 15.52
CA THR A 829 -11.95 17.33 15.04
C THR A 829 -12.93 17.19 13.86
N LYS A 830 -12.76 16.16 13.02
CA LYS A 830 -13.63 15.92 11.84
C LYS A 830 -14.93 15.17 12.15
N ILE A 831 -14.97 14.39 13.23
CA ILE A 831 -16.06 13.44 13.51
C ILE A 831 -16.95 13.85 14.67
N LEU A 832 -16.40 14.51 15.69
CA LEU A 832 -17.17 14.82 16.89
C LEU A 832 -18.13 15.98 16.61
N LYS A 833 -19.23 16.03 17.37
CA LYS A 833 -20.12 17.21 17.41
C LYS A 833 -20.24 17.79 18.83
N ASN A 834 -20.40 19.11 18.92
CA ASN A 834 -20.77 19.80 20.16
C ASN A 834 -22.18 20.38 19.94
N GLY A 835 -23.21 19.63 20.36
CA GLY A 835 -24.59 19.93 19.99
C GLY A 835 -24.83 19.86 18.48
N ASN A 836 -25.47 20.89 17.91
CA ASN A 836 -25.82 20.93 16.48
C ASN A 836 -24.71 21.48 15.56
N GLN A 837 -23.54 21.85 16.09
CA GLN A 837 -22.45 22.44 15.29
C GLN A 837 -21.56 21.36 14.66
N GLN A 838 -21.28 21.49 13.35
CA GLN A 838 -20.48 20.54 12.56
C GLN A 838 -18.96 20.70 12.72
N ASN A 839 -18.47 21.89 13.06
CA ASN A 839 -17.04 22.15 13.31
C ASN A 839 -16.83 22.37 14.80
N ILE A 840 -16.20 21.41 15.49
CA ILE A 840 -15.79 21.61 16.89
C ILE A 840 -14.39 22.18 16.93
N ASP A 841 -14.22 23.18 17.79
CA ASP A 841 -12.93 23.45 18.39
C ASP A 841 -12.61 22.40 19.47
N LEU A 842 -12.07 21.26 19.05
CA LEU A 842 -11.81 20.08 19.90
C LEU A 842 -11.01 20.44 21.16
N LEU A 843 -10.02 21.32 21.01
CA LEU A 843 -9.17 21.76 22.11
C LEU A 843 -9.96 22.59 23.12
N ASN A 844 -10.81 23.53 22.67
CA ASN A 844 -11.67 24.29 23.58
C ASN A 844 -12.72 23.44 24.30
N ALA A 845 -13.14 22.31 23.72
CA ALA A 845 -14.07 21.39 24.39
C ALA A 845 -13.39 20.53 25.49
N ILE A 846 -12.08 20.32 25.37
CA ILE A 846 -11.28 19.50 26.29
C ILE A 846 -10.52 20.36 27.31
N ILE A 847 -10.14 21.58 26.92
CA ILE A 847 -9.30 22.53 27.66
C ILE A 847 -10.17 23.72 28.06
N ALA A 848 -10.40 23.88 29.36
CA ALA A 848 -11.25 24.94 29.91
C ALA A 848 -10.53 25.73 31.03
N THR A 849 -9.75 26.74 30.68
CA THR A 849 -9.15 27.63 31.68
C THR A 849 -10.13 28.72 32.13
N ASP A 850 -9.90 29.27 33.33
CA ASP A 850 -10.65 30.40 33.88
C ASP A 850 -10.49 31.71 33.05
N ASN A 851 -9.56 31.75 32.09
CA ASN A 851 -9.28 32.90 31.22
C ASN A 851 -9.26 32.51 29.73
N SER A 852 -10.21 33.04 28.95
CA SER A 852 -10.36 32.72 27.52
C SER A 852 -9.13 33.01 26.66
N ARG A 853 -8.27 33.97 27.04
CA ARG A 853 -7.02 34.26 26.32
C ARG A 853 -5.98 33.15 26.43
N ASP A 854 -6.01 32.39 27.51
CA ASP A 854 -5.07 31.30 27.74
C ASP A 854 -5.48 30.05 26.95
N ASN A 855 -6.79 29.82 26.78
CA ASN A 855 -7.32 28.81 25.86
C ASN A 855 -6.80 29.03 24.43
N GLU A 856 -6.83 30.27 23.91
CA GLU A 856 -6.31 30.59 22.57
C GLU A 856 -4.80 30.29 22.43
N GLN A 857 -4.01 30.50 23.48
CA GLN A 857 -2.56 30.26 23.44
C GLN A 857 -2.22 28.77 23.53
N ILE A 858 -2.93 28.02 24.38
CA ILE A 858 -2.80 26.57 24.46
C ILE A 858 -3.21 25.96 23.12
N GLN A 859 -4.33 26.40 22.56
CA GLN A 859 -4.79 25.99 21.24
C GLN A 859 -3.73 26.27 20.15
N LYS A 860 -3.07 27.43 20.19
CA LYS A 860 -1.94 27.74 19.29
C LYS A 860 -0.78 26.78 19.46
N ILE A 861 -0.42 26.38 20.68
CA ILE A 861 0.67 25.41 20.94
C ILE A 861 0.32 24.04 20.36
N PHE A 862 -0.86 23.50 20.67
CA PHE A 862 -1.31 22.22 20.15
C PHE A 862 -1.45 22.25 18.62
N SER A 863 -2.06 23.30 18.07
CA SER A 863 -2.18 23.49 16.61
C SER A 863 -0.83 23.65 15.92
N TYR A 864 0.14 24.30 16.56
CA TYR A 864 1.49 24.46 16.03
C TYR A 864 2.27 23.14 16.06
N GLN A 865 2.14 22.33 17.12
CA GLN A 865 2.71 20.98 17.17
C GLN A 865 2.08 20.08 16.11
N ALA A 866 0.76 20.07 16.01
CA ALA A 866 -0.02 19.43 14.96
C ALA A 866 0.49 19.76 13.55
N LYS A 867 0.66 21.06 13.25
CA LYS A 867 1.21 21.56 11.97
C LYS A 867 2.67 21.14 11.76
N ASN A 868 3.51 21.20 12.79
CA ASN A 868 4.92 20.82 12.68
C ASN A 868 5.13 19.32 12.40
N LEU A 869 4.26 18.46 12.94
CA LEU A 869 4.27 17.02 12.67
C LEU A 869 3.87 16.74 11.21
N LYS A 870 2.87 17.46 10.69
CA LYS A 870 2.41 17.39 9.30
C LYS A 870 3.50 17.71 8.26
N VAL A 871 4.46 18.57 8.61
CA VAL A 871 5.51 19.05 7.70
C VAL A 871 6.88 18.42 8.01
N SER A 872 6.99 17.51 8.99
CA SER A 872 8.29 16.96 9.41
C SER A 872 8.97 16.12 8.32
N GLY A 873 8.26 15.17 7.71
CA GLY A 873 8.78 14.37 6.58
C GLY A 873 9.16 15.23 5.37
N ILE A 874 8.32 16.23 5.09
CA ILE A 874 8.54 17.23 4.04
C ILE A 874 9.81 18.06 4.31
N ARG A 875 10.02 18.51 5.55
CA ARG A 875 11.21 19.27 5.95
C ARG A 875 12.47 18.39 5.89
N LYS A 876 12.40 17.14 6.36
CA LYS A 876 13.48 16.15 6.24
C LYS A 876 13.87 15.96 4.76
N LEU A 877 12.89 15.81 3.86
CA LEU A 877 13.10 15.72 2.42
C LEU A 877 13.83 16.95 1.86
N GLN A 878 13.36 18.16 2.19
CA GLN A 878 13.99 19.40 1.72
C GLN A 878 15.44 19.54 2.22
N GLN A 879 15.68 19.25 3.50
CA GLN A 879 17.03 19.30 4.09
C GLN A 879 17.97 18.28 3.43
N ALA A 880 17.52 17.04 3.25
CA ALA A 880 18.28 16.00 2.55
C ALA A 880 18.60 16.43 1.11
N ASN A 881 17.61 16.95 0.38
CA ASN A 881 17.79 17.43 -0.98
C ASN A 881 18.84 18.56 -1.07
N GLN A 882 18.75 19.57 -0.22
CA GLN A 882 19.70 20.69 -0.25
C GLN A 882 21.12 20.26 0.15
N LYS A 883 21.23 19.32 1.11
CA LYS A 883 22.52 18.72 1.46
C LYS A 883 23.12 17.96 0.29
N TRP A 884 22.32 17.17 -0.41
CA TRP A 884 22.75 16.41 -1.59
C TRP A 884 23.15 17.33 -2.76
N VAL A 885 22.31 18.32 -3.11
CA VAL A 885 22.61 19.32 -4.15
C VAL A 885 23.93 20.06 -3.86
N SER A 886 24.15 20.43 -2.59
CA SER A 886 25.40 21.09 -2.17
C SER A 886 26.59 20.15 -2.29
N LYS A 887 26.46 18.89 -1.84
CA LYS A 887 27.50 17.86 -1.95
C LYS A 887 27.92 17.64 -3.41
N VAL A 888 26.97 17.54 -4.34
CA VAL A 888 27.28 17.36 -5.78
C VAL A 888 28.07 18.55 -6.33
N LYS A 889 27.65 19.79 -6.02
CA LYS A 889 28.36 21.00 -6.46
C LYS A 889 29.77 21.10 -5.89
N GLU A 890 29.93 20.76 -4.61
CA GLU A 890 31.24 20.74 -3.94
C GLU A 890 32.17 19.66 -4.51
N ASN A 891 31.65 18.46 -4.75
CA ASN A 891 32.39 17.37 -5.39
C ASN A 891 32.87 17.78 -6.78
N TYR A 892 31.99 18.36 -7.62
CA TYR A 892 32.40 18.87 -8.93
C TYR A 892 33.50 19.93 -8.81
N LYS A 893 33.34 20.91 -7.92
CA LYS A 893 34.35 21.97 -7.69
C LYS A 893 35.70 21.43 -7.22
N LYS A 894 35.67 20.36 -6.41
CA LYS A 894 36.87 19.69 -5.90
C LYS A 894 37.59 18.91 -7.00
N TYR A 895 36.87 18.02 -7.70
CA TYR A 895 37.46 17.09 -8.66
C TYR A 895 37.75 17.72 -10.02
N SER A 896 37.05 18.78 -10.42
CA SER A 896 37.34 19.53 -11.66
C SER A 896 38.70 20.24 -11.67
N LYS A 897 39.39 20.29 -10.53
CA LYS A 897 40.76 20.79 -10.40
C LYS A 897 41.82 19.69 -10.51
N ASP A 898 41.42 18.42 -10.47
CA ASP A 898 42.32 17.28 -10.59
C ASP A 898 42.62 17.03 -12.07
N ALA A 899 43.89 17.22 -12.47
CA ALA A 899 44.33 17.04 -13.85
C ALA A 899 44.31 15.58 -14.32
N SER A 900 44.21 14.61 -13.39
CA SER A 900 44.12 13.19 -13.72
C SER A 900 42.71 12.73 -14.10
N LEU A 901 41.70 13.59 -13.91
CA LEU A 901 40.30 13.31 -14.19
C LEU A 901 39.81 14.12 -15.40
N ASP A 902 39.14 13.46 -16.33
CA ASP A 902 38.44 14.18 -17.40
C ASP A 902 37.16 14.82 -16.84
N LYS A 903 37.11 16.15 -16.94
CA LYS A 903 36.01 17.00 -16.44
C LYS A 903 34.65 16.65 -17.05
N ASN A 904 34.63 16.00 -18.22
CA ASN A 904 33.40 15.59 -18.89
C ASN A 904 32.67 14.46 -18.17
N PHE A 905 33.37 13.69 -17.33
CA PHE A 905 32.82 12.56 -16.59
C PHE A 905 32.63 12.85 -15.09
N ILE A 906 32.95 14.05 -14.62
CA ILE A 906 32.74 14.42 -13.21
C ILE A 906 31.27 14.80 -13.03
N PRO A 907 30.50 14.08 -12.19
CA PRO A 907 29.09 14.41 -11.97
C PRO A 907 28.90 15.81 -11.41
N ASP A 908 28.00 16.59 -11.99
CA ASP A 908 27.66 17.94 -11.53
C ASP A 908 26.15 18.24 -11.48
N GLN A 909 25.33 17.22 -11.77
CA GLN A 909 23.89 17.33 -11.82
C GLN A 909 23.22 16.72 -10.59
N SER A 910 22.13 17.35 -10.17
CA SER A 910 21.24 16.87 -9.10
C SER A 910 19.84 17.38 -9.38
N ILE A 911 18.84 16.72 -8.80
CA ILE A 911 17.45 17.15 -8.85
C ILE A 911 17.23 18.14 -7.71
N ASP A 912 17.37 19.44 -8.00
CA ASP A 912 17.07 20.50 -7.03
C ASP A 912 15.55 20.69 -6.93
N LEU A 913 14.97 20.32 -5.79
CA LEU A 913 13.54 20.46 -5.56
C LEU A 913 13.07 21.93 -5.58
N ASN A 914 13.98 22.88 -5.33
CA ASN A 914 13.68 24.31 -5.40
C ASN A 914 13.77 24.89 -6.82
N SER A 915 14.26 24.11 -7.78
CA SER A 915 14.31 24.53 -9.19
C SER A 915 12.89 24.64 -9.77
N THR A 916 12.67 25.67 -10.59
CA THR A 916 11.42 25.87 -11.31
C THR A 916 11.37 24.98 -12.55
N THR A 917 10.27 24.24 -12.70
CA THR A 917 9.92 23.55 -13.94
C THR A 917 9.34 24.54 -14.95
N SER A 918 9.16 24.09 -16.19
CA SER A 918 8.71 24.96 -17.30
C SER A 918 7.29 25.52 -17.15
N ASP A 919 6.48 24.92 -16.29
CA ASP A 919 5.17 25.42 -15.85
C ASP A 919 5.28 26.52 -14.76
N ARG A 920 6.51 26.99 -14.48
CA ARG A 920 6.85 28.02 -13.48
C ARG A 920 6.54 27.62 -12.03
N LYS A 921 6.26 26.35 -11.76
CA LYS A 921 6.15 25.80 -10.40
C LYS A 921 7.50 25.24 -9.95
N LYS A 922 7.73 25.13 -8.64
CA LYS A 922 8.91 24.39 -8.16
C LYS A 922 8.65 22.89 -8.32
N ARG A 923 9.69 22.09 -8.58
CA ARG A 923 9.60 20.61 -8.56
C ARG A 923 8.98 20.11 -7.25
N TYR A 924 9.34 20.74 -6.15
CA TYR A 924 8.74 20.52 -4.84
C TYR A 924 7.21 20.70 -4.81
N ASP A 925 6.68 21.76 -5.42
CA ASP A 925 5.24 22.03 -5.45
C ASP A 925 4.51 20.97 -6.26
N ASN A 926 5.11 20.53 -7.37
CA ASN A 926 4.57 19.45 -8.20
C ASN A 926 4.50 18.12 -7.43
N LEU A 927 5.50 17.82 -6.61
CA LEU A 927 5.49 16.64 -5.73
C LEU A 927 4.37 16.71 -4.69
N LEU A 928 4.22 17.85 -4.01
CA LEU A 928 3.22 18.01 -2.96
C LEU A 928 1.78 18.02 -3.50
N GLN A 929 1.57 18.66 -4.65
CA GLN A 929 0.25 18.80 -5.29
C GLN A 929 -0.10 17.62 -6.20
N SER A 930 0.77 16.61 -6.32
CA SER A 930 0.56 15.48 -7.21
C SER A 930 -0.71 14.70 -6.83
N GLY A 931 -1.61 14.53 -7.81
CA GLY A 931 -2.83 13.73 -7.66
C GLY A 931 -2.56 12.23 -7.45
N ILE A 932 -1.33 11.76 -7.73
CA ILE A 932 -0.89 10.38 -7.52
C ILE A 932 -1.07 9.97 -6.06
N PHE A 933 -0.68 10.85 -5.15
CA PHE A 933 -0.69 10.61 -3.71
C PHE A 933 -1.93 11.18 -3.02
N ASN A 934 -2.94 11.60 -3.80
CA ASN A 934 -4.19 12.09 -3.24
C ASN A 934 -5.16 10.91 -3.03
N PRO A 935 -5.50 10.56 -1.78
CA PRO A 935 -6.36 9.41 -1.49
C PRO A 935 -7.83 9.62 -1.89
N ASP A 936 -8.25 10.87 -2.12
CA ASP A 936 -9.61 11.21 -2.50
C ASP A 936 -9.84 11.16 -4.02
N LEU A 937 -8.76 11.10 -4.80
CA LEU A 937 -8.78 11.03 -6.26
C LEU A 937 -8.57 9.58 -6.70
N LYS A 938 -9.36 9.15 -7.70
CA LYS A 938 -9.00 8.00 -8.50
C LYS A 938 -7.85 8.42 -9.40
N VAL A 939 -6.68 7.80 -9.28
CA VAL A 939 -5.47 8.31 -9.92
C VAL A 939 -5.63 8.36 -11.44
N GLN A 940 -5.40 9.54 -11.99
CA GLN A 940 -5.24 9.82 -13.41
C GLN A 940 -4.15 10.89 -13.56
N SER A 941 -3.29 10.77 -14.57
CA SER A 941 -2.56 11.91 -15.15
C SER A 941 -2.92 11.97 -16.65
N ASN A 942 -3.09 13.11 -17.31
CA ASN A 942 -2.79 14.48 -16.95
C ASN A 942 -3.85 15.41 -17.55
N ASN A 943 -4.16 16.50 -16.84
CA ASN A 943 -4.83 17.66 -17.42
C ASN A 943 -4.06 18.13 -18.67
N SER A 944 -4.55 17.75 -19.85
CA SER A 944 -4.34 18.54 -21.05
C SER A 944 -5.07 19.86 -20.84
N SER A 945 -4.30 20.91 -20.62
CA SER A 945 -4.76 22.28 -20.79
C SER A 945 -5.39 22.42 -22.19
N SER A 946 -6.71 22.57 -22.26
CA SER A 946 -7.38 23.05 -23.47
C SER A 946 -8.50 23.99 -23.09
N GLY A 947 -8.39 25.24 -23.55
CA GLY A 947 -9.55 26.12 -23.78
C GLY A 947 -9.92 27.02 -22.61
N SER A 948 -9.41 28.25 -22.65
CA SER A 948 -10.02 29.42 -22.03
C SER A 948 -11.50 29.55 -22.40
N THR A 949 -12.40 29.51 -21.42
CA THR A 949 -13.68 30.23 -21.48
C THR A 949 -13.96 30.84 -20.12
N SER A 950 -13.92 32.16 -20.09
CA SER A 950 -14.41 33.03 -19.02
C SER A 950 -15.90 32.78 -18.77
N GLY A 951 -16.25 32.37 -17.55
CA GLY A 951 -17.63 32.31 -17.08
C GLY A 951 -17.65 32.55 -15.57
N SER A 952 -18.09 33.73 -15.17
CA SER A 952 -18.24 34.18 -13.79
C SER A 952 -19.46 33.51 -13.12
N SER A 953 -19.24 32.90 -11.96
CA SER A 953 -20.16 32.61 -10.84
C SER A 953 -19.49 31.51 -10.00
N GLY A 954 -19.36 31.50 -8.68
CA GLY A 954 -19.91 32.26 -7.57
C GLY A 954 -19.84 31.28 -6.39
N ASP A 955 -18.93 31.51 -5.45
CA ASP A 955 -18.74 30.86 -4.13
C ASP A 955 -18.69 29.33 -4.01
N SER A 956 -17.47 28.80 -3.93
CA SER A 956 -17.09 27.85 -2.87
C SER A 956 -15.59 27.98 -2.58
N GLU A 957 -15.27 28.32 -1.32
CA GLU A 957 -13.90 28.52 -0.85
C GLU A 957 -13.06 27.25 -1.02
N THR A 958 -12.17 27.29 -2.00
CA THR A 958 -11.01 26.41 -2.08
C THR A 958 -10.05 26.85 -0.97
N MET A 959 -9.94 26.06 0.09
CA MET A 959 -8.89 26.25 1.09
C MET A 959 -7.53 26.13 0.39
N ARG A 960 -6.89 27.28 0.20
CA ARG A 960 -5.44 27.42 0.00
C ARG A 960 -4.74 26.60 1.09
N GLY A 961 -3.97 25.62 0.66
CA GLY A 961 -2.92 25.04 1.48
C GLY A 961 -1.81 26.08 1.66
N ASP A 962 -1.97 26.94 2.65
CA ASP A 962 -0.83 27.67 3.20
C ASP A 962 -0.02 26.71 4.07
N VAL A 963 1.24 26.54 3.66
CA VAL A 963 2.29 25.68 4.22
C VAL A 963 2.61 26.04 5.67
#